data_AF-A0A7J7FRX1-F1
#
_entry.id   AF-A0A7J7FRX1-F1
#
_cell.length_a   1.000
_cell.length_b   1.000
_cell.length_c   1.000
_cell.angle_alpha   90.00
_cell.angle_beta   90.00
_cell.angle_gamma   90.00
#
_symmetry.space_group_name_H-M   'P 1'
#
loop_
_entity.id
_entity.type
_entity.pdbx_description
1 polymer ?
#
loop_
_entity_poly.entity_id
_entity_poly.type
_entity_poly.pdbx_seq_one_letter_code
_entity_poly.pdbx_strand_id
1 'polypeptide(L)'
;MIPRRRIALSAVFFLYLLASSHSLEFTKSKPKHKIDGPIKTLVVVVMENRSFDHMLGWLKKTRPDIDGLTGKESNRFNASDPNSPEVFVSDNAIFIDSDPGHSIQAIREQIFGSNVTTANPAPMNGFVQQAYSMGVSMPETVMSGFKPEVLPIYTELVNEFAVFDRWFASVPASTQPNRFYVHSATSHGASSNVRKDLIHGFPQKTIFDSLDENDLTFGIYYQNIPATLFFKSMRKLKHITKFHEYKLKFKLHAKKGKLPNYVVVEQRYFDVELFPANDDHPSHDVAIGQKFVKEVYEILRASPQWNEMAVLFTYDEHGGFYDHVPTPVSGVPNPDGIIGPDPWYFRFDRLGVRVPTLLISPWIDKGVVIHEPNGPTPDSQFEHSSIPATIKKLFNLKSNFLTKRDAWAGTFENYFKLRDTPRDDCPVKLPEVRRSLRSRGPKEDEKLSEFQVELIQLASQLVGDHVLNTYPYMGKSMTVGEANRYAETAVARFLEAGKTALRAGANESALASWEASVTDSINTIYLLFSAYLAFVMQLGFAMLCAGSVRAKNAMNIMLTNVVDAVVGSISYYLFGFAFAFGDGSSSNPFIGTEFFALKDIPNSSYDYSYFLYQWAFAIAVSGITSGSIAERTQFSAYLVFSFFLTGFVYPVVVHWVWSSSGWLSPSSTSLIFSSGAIDFAGSGVVHLVGGIAGLWGSLVEGPRVGRFDAFGKPVPMRGHNATLVVLGTFLLWFGWFGFNPGSFDKILVAYPDTSNQGNWTGVGRTAVTTALAGSTAGLVTLFGRRLLVGHWDALDVCNGLLGGFVAITSGCAVVEPWAAIVCGVFSAWVLIGLNILALKLKFDDPLEATQLHGGCGAWGLLFTGLFAKEEFIVQAYNSGETGVVRPYGLLLGGGWGLLGAQVIEVLVIVGWVSITMGPLFYALHRLEILRISVDEEVAGLDISSHGGHAYTAHPEDTPRYYADYMRLQNQ
;
A
#
# COMPACT_ATOMS: atom_id res chain seq x y z
N MET A 1 32.56 -43.65 11.49
CA MET A 1 33.62 -42.61 11.51
C MET A 1 33.37 -41.66 10.34
N ILE A 2 32.87 -40.45 10.59
CA ILE A 2 32.58 -39.45 9.54
C ILE A 2 33.80 -38.50 9.46
N PRO A 3 34.41 -38.22 8.29
CA PRO A 3 35.65 -37.45 8.25
C PRO A 3 35.40 -35.97 8.54
N ARG A 4 36.17 -35.43 9.50
CA ARG A 4 36.18 -34.04 10.00
C ARG A 4 36.48 -32.93 8.97
N ARG A 5 36.56 -33.22 7.67
CA ARG A 5 36.88 -32.23 6.62
C ARG A 5 35.69 -31.43 6.08
N ARG A 6 34.44 -31.75 6.44
CA ARG A 6 33.23 -31.07 5.91
C ARG A 6 32.72 -29.89 6.75
N ILE A 7 33.24 -29.67 7.97
CA ILE A 7 32.76 -28.59 8.86
C ILE A 7 33.51 -27.26 8.62
N ALA A 8 34.74 -27.31 8.11
CA ALA A 8 35.57 -26.13 7.93
C ALA A 8 35.16 -25.24 6.75
N LEU A 9 34.56 -25.79 5.68
CA LEU A 9 34.12 -25.01 4.51
C LEU A 9 32.83 -24.20 4.79
N SER A 10 31.93 -24.72 5.63
CA SER A 10 30.69 -24.02 6.00
C SER A 10 30.93 -22.81 6.92
N ALA A 11 31.97 -22.86 7.76
CA ALA A 11 32.31 -21.76 8.67
C ALA A 11 33.05 -20.61 7.96
N VAL A 12 33.87 -20.91 6.95
CA VAL A 12 34.61 -19.90 6.17
C VAL A 12 33.66 -19.14 5.23
N PHE A 13 32.63 -19.79 4.70
CA PHE A 13 31.59 -19.14 3.89
C PHE A 13 30.71 -18.18 4.71
N PHE A 14 30.43 -18.54 5.98
CA PHE A 14 29.64 -17.73 6.92
C PHE A 14 30.35 -16.44 7.35
N LEU A 15 31.69 -16.45 7.44
CA LEU A 15 32.49 -15.28 7.80
C LEU A 15 32.72 -14.33 6.62
N TYR A 16 32.73 -14.83 5.38
CA TYR A 16 32.84 -13.99 4.18
C TYR A 16 31.56 -13.19 3.91
N LEU A 17 30.39 -13.76 4.21
CA LEU A 17 29.07 -13.10 4.08
C LEU A 17 28.86 -11.94 5.08
N LEU A 18 29.55 -11.93 6.22
CA LEU A 18 29.48 -10.85 7.20
C LEU A 18 30.35 -9.64 6.81
N ALA A 19 31.36 -9.82 5.95
CA ALA A 19 32.33 -8.78 5.60
C ALA A 19 31.98 -7.99 4.33
N SER A 20 31.01 -8.42 3.53
CA SER A 20 30.71 -7.83 2.21
C SER A 20 29.53 -6.83 2.19
N SER A 21 29.11 -6.30 3.34
CA SER A 21 27.84 -5.53 3.47
C SER A 21 27.98 -4.01 3.52
N HIS A 22 29.11 -3.40 3.14
CA HIS A 22 29.29 -1.95 3.25
C HIS A 22 29.76 -1.33 1.94
N SER A 23 28.82 -0.99 1.07
CA SER A 23 29.00 0.02 0.02
C SER A 23 28.42 1.35 0.50
N LEU A 24 29.30 2.28 0.86
CA LEU A 24 28.95 3.68 1.12
C LEU A 24 28.80 4.40 -0.23
N GLU A 25 27.56 4.62 -0.67
CA GLU A 25 27.30 5.56 -1.76
C GLU A 25 27.35 7.00 -1.24
N PHE A 26 28.41 7.71 -1.64
CA PHE A 26 28.52 9.16 -1.47
C PHE A 26 27.61 9.86 -2.50
N THR A 27 26.42 10.25 -2.06
CA THR A 27 25.63 11.25 -2.79
C THR A 27 26.31 12.61 -2.65
N LYS A 28 26.61 13.26 -3.79
CA LYS A 28 27.14 14.62 -3.83
C LYS A 28 26.18 15.56 -3.09
N SER A 29 26.61 16.11 -1.95
CA SER A 29 25.80 17.04 -1.17
C SER A 29 25.55 18.31 -1.98
N LYS A 30 24.28 18.59 -2.31
CA LYS A 30 23.87 19.94 -2.71
C LYS A 30 24.26 20.92 -1.59
N PRO A 31 24.68 22.15 -1.92
CA PRO A 31 24.97 23.15 -0.90
C PRO A 31 23.71 23.40 -0.06
N LYS A 32 23.80 23.19 1.26
CA LYS A 32 22.68 23.39 2.19
C LYS A 32 22.23 24.84 2.18
N HIS A 33 20.91 25.07 2.14
CA HIS A 33 20.31 26.39 2.27
C HIS A 33 20.74 27.05 3.59
N LYS A 34 21.23 28.29 3.52
CA LYS A 34 21.73 29.03 4.68
C LYS A 34 20.67 30.02 5.17
N ILE A 35 20.33 29.91 6.45
CA ILE A 35 19.47 30.87 7.15
C ILE A 35 20.36 31.94 7.80
N ASP A 36 20.11 33.22 7.55
CA ASP A 36 21.01 34.30 8.00
C ASP A 36 20.72 34.79 9.44
N GLY A 37 19.47 34.74 9.90
CA GLY A 37 19.06 35.20 11.24
C GLY A 37 19.35 34.20 12.36
N PRO A 38 19.25 34.61 13.64
CA PRO A 38 19.51 33.73 14.79
C PRO A 38 18.50 32.59 14.91
N ILE A 39 17.27 32.80 14.43
CA ILE A 39 16.20 31.80 14.51
C ILE A 39 16.30 30.82 13.34
N LYS A 40 16.47 29.54 13.65
CA LYS A 40 16.52 28.42 12.69
C LYS A 40 15.26 27.56 12.72
N THR A 41 14.49 27.63 13.82
CA THR A 41 13.25 26.88 14.03
C THR A 41 12.14 27.83 14.50
N LEU A 42 11.03 27.87 13.75
CA LEU A 42 9.79 28.52 14.17
C LEU A 42 8.76 27.46 14.53
N VAL A 43 8.24 27.54 15.75
CA VAL A 43 7.16 26.69 16.26
C VAL A 43 5.85 27.47 16.26
N VAL A 44 4.80 26.91 15.68
CA VAL A 44 3.47 27.53 15.62
C VAL A 44 2.45 26.62 16.29
N VAL A 45 1.63 27.22 17.15
CA VAL A 45 0.50 26.58 17.83
C VAL A 45 -0.71 27.48 17.68
N VAL A 46 -1.81 26.94 17.12
CA VAL A 46 -3.04 27.68 16.85
C VAL A 46 -4.18 27.10 17.69
N MET A 47 -4.53 27.81 18.77
CA MET A 47 -5.63 27.47 19.68
C MET A 47 -6.99 27.86 19.04
N GLU A 48 -8.11 27.46 19.65
CA GLU A 48 -9.47 27.66 19.11
C GLU A 48 -10.25 28.78 19.82
N ASN A 49 -10.93 29.59 19.01
CA ASN A 49 -12.16 30.31 19.31
C ASN A 49 -12.14 31.21 20.58
N ARG A 50 -11.21 32.19 20.63
CA ARG A 50 -11.13 33.19 21.72
C ARG A 50 -10.69 34.57 21.22
N SER A 51 -11.42 35.62 21.61
CA SER A 51 -11.00 37.01 21.34
C SER A 51 -9.83 37.45 22.21
N PHE A 52 -9.10 38.48 21.77
CA PHE A 52 -8.00 39.06 22.57
C PHE A 52 -8.52 39.54 23.93
N ASP A 53 -9.59 40.33 23.94
CA ASP A 53 -10.13 40.88 25.19
C ASP A 53 -10.67 39.82 26.15
N HIS A 54 -11.20 38.72 25.63
CA HIS A 54 -11.72 37.63 26.45
C HIS A 54 -10.61 36.93 27.24
N MET A 55 -9.43 36.76 26.64
CA MET A 55 -8.30 36.06 27.29
C MET A 55 -7.34 37.02 28.00
N LEU A 56 -6.97 38.12 27.35
CA LEU A 56 -5.85 38.98 27.76
C LEU A 56 -6.28 40.43 28.03
N GLY A 57 -7.51 40.83 27.69
CA GLY A 57 -7.97 42.22 27.81
C GLY A 57 -7.84 42.79 29.23
N TRP A 58 -8.11 41.99 30.25
CA TRP A 58 -8.05 42.42 31.66
C TRP A 58 -6.63 42.58 32.20
N LEU A 59 -5.58 42.17 31.46
CA LEU A 59 -4.19 42.44 31.84
C LEU A 59 -3.88 43.94 31.84
N LYS A 60 -4.65 44.76 31.12
CA LYS A 60 -4.50 46.23 31.12
C LYS A 60 -4.44 46.84 32.51
N LYS A 61 -5.16 46.25 33.47
CA LYS A 61 -5.17 46.67 34.88
C LYS A 61 -3.78 46.64 35.51
N THR A 62 -2.95 45.66 35.14
CA THR A 62 -1.57 45.48 35.62
C THR A 62 -0.51 45.90 34.59
N ARG A 63 -0.90 45.99 33.32
CA ARG A 63 -0.07 46.29 32.15
C ARG A 63 -0.74 47.37 31.30
N PRO A 64 -0.69 48.65 31.72
CA PRO A 64 -1.44 49.73 31.08
C PRO A 64 -0.97 50.05 29.65
N ASP A 65 0.19 49.51 29.27
CA ASP A 65 0.75 49.53 27.92
C ASP A 65 -0.01 48.62 26.94
N ILE A 66 -0.79 47.64 27.41
CA ILE A 66 -1.62 46.76 26.56
C ILE A 66 -2.94 47.45 26.18
N ASP A 67 -3.30 47.38 24.89
CA ASP A 67 -4.61 47.80 24.39
C ASP A 67 -5.73 46.80 24.73
N GLY A 68 -6.06 46.72 26.03
CA GLY A 68 -7.13 45.88 26.59
C GLY A 68 -8.30 46.67 27.21
N LEU A 69 -9.08 46.00 28.07
CA LEU A 69 -10.33 46.49 28.64
C LEU A 69 -10.15 47.43 29.84
N THR A 70 -11.03 48.43 29.93
CA THR A 70 -11.12 49.39 31.05
C THR A 70 -12.27 49.10 32.02
N GLY A 71 -13.21 48.23 31.62
CA GLY A 71 -14.43 47.94 32.37
C GLY A 71 -15.59 48.90 32.05
N LYS A 72 -15.41 49.80 31.08
CA LYS A 72 -16.42 50.78 30.65
C LYS A 72 -17.04 50.42 29.29
N GLU A 73 -16.44 49.47 28.59
CA GLU A 73 -16.89 48.98 27.30
C GLU A 73 -18.24 48.26 27.43
N SER A 74 -19.14 48.50 26.48
CA SER A 74 -20.50 47.95 26.49
C SER A 74 -21.01 47.67 25.09
N ASN A 75 -22.00 46.78 24.99
CA ASN A 75 -22.81 46.56 23.79
C ASN A 75 -24.30 46.55 24.20
N ARG A 76 -25.17 46.96 23.27
CA ARG A 76 -26.62 47.04 23.52
C ARG A 76 -27.33 45.77 23.06
N PHE A 77 -28.48 45.46 23.67
CA PHE A 77 -29.36 44.37 23.21
C PHE A 77 -29.89 44.60 21.79
N ASN A 78 -30.06 45.86 21.40
CA ASN A 78 -30.30 46.28 20.03
C ASN A 78 -29.31 47.38 19.68
N ALA A 79 -28.37 47.08 18.77
CA ALA A 79 -27.30 47.97 18.37
C ALA A 79 -27.80 49.24 17.64
N SER A 80 -29.01 49.19 17.07
CA SER A 80 -29.63 50.31 16.35
C SER A 80 -30.53 51.19 17.23
N ASP A 81 -30.83 50.78 18.46
CA ASP A 81 -31.68 51.53 19.40
C ASP A 81 -30.82 52.13 20.54
N PRO A 82 -30.60 53.46 20.56
CA PRO A 82 -29.82 54.13 21.60
C PRO A 82 -30.39 53.98 23.02
N ASN A 83 -31.68 53.64 23.17
CA ASN A 83 -32.33 53.45 24.47
C ASN A 83 -32.32 51.99 24.93
N SER A 84 -31.81 51.07 24.11
CA SER A 84 -31.71 49.65 24.44
C SER A 84 -30.76 49.44 25.63
N PRO A 85 -31.07 48.53 26.58
CA PRO A 85 -30.18 48.24 27.70
C PRO A 85 -28.79 47.82 27.26
N GLU A 86 -27.79 48.13 28.10
CA GLU A 86 -26.38 47.81 27.87
C GLU A 86 -25.93 46.63 28.73
N VAL A 87 -25.10 45.78 28.13
CA VAL A 87 -24.29 44.81 28.85
C VAL A 87 -22.86 45.31 28.82
N PHE A 88 -22.30 45.56 30.00
CA PHE A 88 -20.91 45.97 30.16
C PHE A 88 -19.99 44.76 30.21
N VAL A 89 -18.74 44.94 29.78
CA VAL A 89 -17.72 43.91 29.93
C VAL A 89 -17.51 43.56 31.41
N SER A 90 -17.19 42.29 31.69
CA SER A 90 -16.89 41.83 33.06
C SER A 90 -15.71 40.87 33.11
N ASP A 91 -15.08 40.72 34.27
CA ASP A 91 -13.92 39.85 34.50
C ASP A 91 -14.30 38.52 35.19
N ASN A 92 -15.53 38.07 34.95
CA ASN A 92 -16.16 36.95 35.65
C ASN A 92 -16.08 35.60 34.90
N ALA A 93 -15.35 35.52 33.78
CA ALA A 93 -15.22 34.26 33.05
C ALA A 93 -14.43 33.23 33.89
N ILE A 94 -14.96 32.01 33.96
CA ILE A 94 -14.30 30.87 34.64
C ILE A 94 -14.35 29.64 33.72
N PHE A 95 -15.54 29.21 33.33
CA PHE A 95 -15.73 28.12 32.37
C PHE A 95 -16.95 28.45 31.52
N ILE A 96 -16.79 28.36 30.21
CA ILE A 96 -17.83 28.72 29.25
C ILE A 96 -18.37 27.44 28.63
N ASP A 97 -19.59 27.04 28.99
CA ASP A 97 -20.20 25.80 28.48
C ASP A 97 -20.91 25.98 27.12
N SER A 98 -21.25 27.21 26.77
CA SER A 98 -21.92 27.54 25.52
C SER A 98 -20.92 27.86 24.42
N ASP A 99 -21.27 27.50 23.18
CA ASP A 99 -20.51 27.85 21.97
C ASP A 99 -21.18 29.05 21.27
N PRO A 100 -20.64 30.29 21.37
CA PRO A 100 -21.24 31.47 20.74
C PRO A 100 -21.14 31.42 19.22
N GLY A 101 -21.96 32.23 18.55
CA GLY A 101 -22.03 32.21 17.09
C GLY A 101 -20.76 32.76 16.45
N HIS A 102 -20.11 31.95 15.61
CA HIS A 102 -18.86 32.33 14.93
C HIS A 102 -18.90 31.99 13.42
N SER A 103 -20.10 31.89 12.85
CA SER A 103 -20.29 31.85 11.40
C SER A 103 -20.05 33.23 10.76
N ILE A 104 -19.74 33.29 9.46
CA ILE A 104 -19.59 34.57 8.74
C ILE A 104 -20.79 35.53 8.93
N GLN A 105 -22.00 34.99 9.08
CA GLN A 105 -23.20 35.79 9.35
C GLN A 105 -23.20 36.36 10.77
N ALA A 106 -22.91 35.52 11.77
CA ALA A 106 -22.83 35.95 13.16
C ALA A 106 -21.73 36.99 13.35
N ILE A 107 -20.55 36.74 12.79
CA ILE A 107 -19.39 37.64 12.90
C ILE A 107 -19.68 38.98 12.21
N ARG A 108 -20.34 38.97 11.05
CA ARG A 108 -20.79 40.20 10.40
C ARG A 108 -21.71 41.02 11.31
N GLU A 109 -22.68 40.36 11.95
CA GLU A 109 -23.59 41.05 12.88
C GLU A 109 -22.84 41.59 14.11
N GLN A 110 -21.92 40.81 14.69
CA GLN A 110 -21.09 41.23 15.82
C GLN A 110 -20.27 42.49 15.51
N ILE A 111 -19.62 42.53 14.34
CA ILE A 111 -18.77 43.65 13.93
C ILE A 111 -19.59 44.92 13.63
N PHE A 112 -20.76 44.81 12.99
CA PHE A 112 -21.48 45.97 12.44
C PHE A 112 -22.79 46.34 13.13
N GLY A 113 -23.38 45.43 13.91
CA GLY A 113 -24.68 45.60 14.58
C GLY A 113 -25.87 45.80 13.63
N SER A 114 -25.65 45.78 12.32
CA SER A 114 -26.66 46.07 11.30
C SER A 114 -26.32 45.42 9.95
N ASN A 115 -27.25 45.51 8.99
CA ASN A 115 -27.00 45.05 7.62
C ASN A 115 -25.99 45.92 6.85
N VAL A 116 -25.64 47.11 7.34
CA VAL A 116 -24.70 48.03 6.68
C VAL A 116 -23.28 47.69 7.11
N THR A 117 -22.44 47.25 6.16
CA THR A 117 -21.07 46.75 6.42
C THR A 117 -19.96 47.66 5.89
N THR A 118 -20.26 48.94 5.73
CA THR A 118 -19.37 49.97 5.13
C THR A 118 -18.74 50.91 6.15
N ALA A 119 -19.11 50.83 7.42
CA ALA A 119 -18.56 51.68 8.47
C ALA A 119 -17.05 51.43 8.66
N ASN A 120 -16.26 52.50 8.69
CA ASN A 120 -14.82 52.49 8.92
C ASN A 120 -14.42 53.68 9.82
N PRO A 121 -13.98 53.47 11.07
CA PRO A 121 -13.75 52.18 11.73
C PRO A 121 -15.05 51.37 11.92
N ALA A 122 -14.92 50.04 12.01
CA ALA A 122 -16.04 49.16 12.30
C ALA A 122 -16.54 49.37 13.75
N PRO A 123 -17.86 49.35 14.01
CA PRO A 123 -18.42 49.79 15.30
C PRO A 123 -18.28 48.77 16.44
N MET A 124 -18.10 47.48 16.16
CA MET A 124 -17.93 46.42 17.17
C MET A 124 -19.07 46.38 18.22
N ASN A 125 -20.31 46.60 17.78
CA ASN A 125 -21.43 46.88 18.68
C ASN A 125 -22.58 45.85 18.65
N GLY A 126 -22.44 44.77 17.87
CA GLY A 126 -23.49 43.77 17.67
C GLY A 126 -23.32 42.48 18.47
N PHE A 127 -22.31 42.36 19.34
CA PHE A 127 -22.01 41.10 20.04
C PHE A 127 -23.13 40.66 20.97
N VAL A 128 -23.65 41.58 21.78
CA VAL A 128 -24.80 41.34 22.68
C VAL A 128 -26.06 41.00 21.89
N GLN A 129 -26.34 41.73 20.80
CA GLN A 129 -27.51 41.48 19.95
C GLN A 129 -27.46 40.08 19.32
N GLN A 130 -26.33 39.71 18.73
CA GLN A 130 -26.14 38.40 18.12
C GLN A 130 -26.20 37.28 19.17
N ALA A 131 -25.56 37.46 20.32
CA ALA A 131 -25.59 36.49 21.42
C ALA A 131 -27.00 36.29 21.98
N TYR A 132 -27.76 37.38 22.18
CA TYR A 132 -29.13 37.32 22.68
C TYR A 132 -30.06 36.51 21.76
N SER A 133 -29.82 36.56 20.44
CA SER A 133 -30.55 35.74 19.47
C SER A 133 -30.34 34.22 19.64
N MET A 134 -29.25 33.82 20.30
CA MET A 134 -28.92 32.41 20.59
C MET A 134 -29.42 31.96 21.96
N GLY A 135 -29.55 32.87 22.93
CA GLY A 135 -30.06 32.55 24.27
C GLY A 135 -30.00 33.72 25.24
N VAL A 136 -30.90 33.71 26.22
CA VAL A 136 -31.10 34.84 27.16
C VAL A 136 -29.86 35.12 28.02
N SER A 137 -29.05 34.11 28.36
CA SER A 137 -27.84 34.23 29.19
C SER A 137 -26.53 34.38 28.40
N MET A 138 -26.61 34.36 27.06
CA MET A 138 -25.43 34.47 26.19
C MET A 138 -24.81 35.87 26.18
N PRO A 139 -25.56 36.98 26.25
CA PRO A 139 -24.99 38.32 26.31
C PRO A 139 -23.91 38.54 27.39
N GLU A 140 -24.19 38.15 28.64
CA GLU A 140 -23.23 38.26 29.73
C GLU A 140 -22.03 37.34 29.51
N THR A 141 -22.24 36.19 28.88
CA THR A 141 -21.21 35.20 28.56
C THR A 141 -20.22 35.76 27.53
N VAL A 142 -20.70 36.30 26.41
CA VAL A 142 -19.83 36.84 25.33
C VAL A 142 -19.11 38.13 25.73
N MET A 143 -19.69 38.90 26.67
CA MET A 143 -19.09 40.13 27.23
C MET A 143 -18.18 39.85 28.45
N SER A 144 -18.11 38.61 28.94
CA SER A 144 -17.19 38.24 30.02
C SER A 144 -15.78 38.00 29.49
N GLY A 145 -14.77 38.23 30.33
CA GLY A 145 -13.38 37.88 30.08
C GLY A 145 -12.72 37.29 31.32
N PHE A 146 -11.58 36.66 31.13
CA PHE A 146 -10.84 36.00 32.20
C PHE A 146 -9.99 36.98 33.00
N LYS A 147 -9.95 36.76 34.31
CA LYS A 147 -8.98 37.40 35.21
C LYS A 147 -7.56 36.90 34.93
N PRO A 148 -6.54 37.76 34.97
CA PRO A 148 -5.13 37.35 34.85
C PRO A 148 -4.77 36.20 35.81
N GLU A 149 -5.31 36.21 37.03
CA GLU A 149 -5.03 35.19 38.05
C GLU A 149 -5.63 33.81 37.74
N VAL A 150 -6.65 33.75 36.86
CA VAL A 150 -7.26 32.51 36.37
C VAL A 150 -6.46 31.93 35.19
N LEU A 151 -5.69 32.79 34.51
CA LEU A 151 -4.84 32.44 33.38
C LEU A 151 -3.33 32.61 33.72
N PRO A 152 -2.81 31.93 34.75
CA PRO A 152 -1.43 32.15 35.21
C PRO A 152 -0.37 31.83 34.15
N ILE A 153 -0.62 30.90 33.22
CA ILE A 153 0.34 30.55 32.18
C ILE A 153 0.43 31.66 31.14
N TYR A 154 -0.72 32.09 30.60
CA TYR A 154 -0.76 33.16 29.61
C TYR A 154 -0.27 34.49 30.20
N THR A 155 -0.68 34.81 31.43
CA THR A 155 -0.22 36.01 32.16
C THR A 155 1.29 36.03 32.32
N GLU A 156 1.91 34.91 32.73
CA GLU A 156 3.37 34.83 32.86
C GLU A 156 4.06 35.04 31.49
N LEU A 157 3.57 34.37 30.44
CA LEU A 157 4.16 34.49 29.11
C LEU A 157 4.08 35.92 28.56
N VAL A 158 2.98 36.65 28.78
CA VAL A 158 2.84 38.07 28.42
C VAL A 158 3.81 38.97 29.19
N ASN A 159 4.10 38.64 30.45
CA ASN A 159 5.04 39.41 31.27
C ASN A 159 6.51 39.09 30.95
N GLU A 160 6.79 37.91 30.43
CA GLU A 160 8.15 37.45 30.16
C GLU A 160 8.59 37.63 28.71
N PHE A 161 7.66 37.72 27.75
CA PHE A 161 7.93 37.79 26.31
C PHE A 161 7.09 38.87 25.63
N ALA A 162 6.81 38.72 24.33
CA ALA A 162 5.99 39.67 23.58
C ALA A 162 4.54 39.21 23.43
N VAL A 163 3.62 40.16 23.56
CA VAL A 163 2.21 40.02 23.19
C VAL A 163 1.89 40.94 22.02
N PHE A 164 1.17 40.45 21.03
CA PHE A 164 0.54 41.31 20.03
C PHE A 164 -0.84 41.70 20.52
N ASP A 165 -1.08 42.99 20.74
CA ASP A 165 -2.40 43.49 21.11
C ASP A 165 -3.23 43.95 19.90
N ARG A 166 -2.69 43.81 18.68
CA ARG A 166 -3.40 44.08 17.42
C ARG A 166 -3.14 42.98 16.36
N TRP A 167 -3.32 41.72 16.75
CA TRP A 167 -3.35 40.59 15.82
C TRP A 167 -4.79 40.18 15.50
N PHE A 168 -5.15 40.15 14.22
CA PHE A 168 -6.53 39.90 13.76
C PHE A 168 -6.67 38.53 13.11
N ALA A 169 -7.85 37.91 13.25
CA ALA A 169 -8.24 36.81 12.40
C ALA A 169 -8.20 37.25 10.93
N SER A 170 -7.66 36.42 10.03
CA SER A 170 -7.44 36.79 8.62
C SER A 170 -8.73 37.06 7.85
N VAL A 171 -9.84 36.46 8.30
CA VAL A 171 -11.17 36.60 7.73
C VAL A 171 -12.24 36.57 8.82
N PRO A 172 -13.34 37.33 8.69
CA PRO A 172 -14.49 37.29 9.60
C PRO A 172 -15.37 36.06 9.30
N ALA A 173 -14.82 34.86 9.47
CA ALA A 173 -15.45 33.58 9.14
C ALA A 173 -15.06 32.49 10.16
N SER A 174 -15.65 31.31 10.03
CA SER A 174 -15.45 30.17 10.93
C SER A 174 -13.98 29.73 11.05
N THR A 175 -13.70 28.83 12.00
CA THR A 175 -12.38 28.27 12.33
C THR A 175 -11.53 27.87 11.12
N GLN A 176 -12.05 27.00 10.25
CA GLN A 176 -11.24 26.38 9.20
C GLN A 176 -10.70 27.35 8.13
N PRO A 177 -11.50 28.30 7.58
CA PRO A 177 -10.97 29.37 6.76
C PRO A 177 -9.78 30.10 7.39
N ASN A 178 -9.86 30.48 8.66
CA ASN A 178 -8.77 31.18 9.35
C ASN A 178 -7.52 30.30 9.50
N ARG A 179 -7.69 29.01 9.88
CA ARG A 179 -6.59 28.04 9.93
C ARG A 179 -5.90 27.85 8.57
N PHE A 180 -6.60 28.01 7.45
CA PHE A 180 -5.96 27.98 6.13
C PHE A 180 -4.99 29.15 5.91
N TYR A 181 -5.34 30.37 6.31
CA TYR A 181 -4.45 31.52 6.15
C TYR A 181 -3.10 31.34 6.89
N VAL A 182 -3.08 30.64 8.02
CA VAL A 182 -1.86 30.32 8.80
C VAL A 182 -0.79 29.63 7.93
N HIS A 183 -1.20 28.77 6.99
CA HIS A 183 -0.26 27.94 6.23
C HIS A 183 -0.29 28.18 4.71
N SER A 184 -1.30 28.84 4.18
CA SER A 184 -1.41 29.14 2.75
C SER A 184 -1.70 30.59 2.40
N ALA A 185 -1.89 31.48 3.39
CA ALA A 185 -2.24 32.89 3.16
C ALA A 185 -3.51 33.09 2.28
N THR A 186 -4.36 32.08 2.22
CA THR A 186 -5.68 32.08 1.57
C THR A 186 -6.49 30.88 2.05
N SER A 187 -7.82 31.02 2.07
CA SER A 187 -8.78 29.92 2.21
C SER A 187 -9.27 29.38 0.86
N HIS A 188 -8.71 29.85 -0.26
CA HIS A 188 -9.12 29.50 -1.62
C HIS A 188 -10.61 29.72 -1.88
N GLY A 189 -11.13 30.86 -1.42
CA GLY A 189 -12.54 31.22 -1.55
C GLY A 189 -13.46 30.61 -0.50
N ALA A 190 -12.97 29.75 0.41
CA ALA A 190 -13.80 29.18 1.47
C ALA A 190 -14.09 30.20 2.57
N SER A 191 -15.37 30.43 2.87
CA SER A 191 -15.87 31.16 4.05
C SER A 191 -16.48 30.23 5.11
N SER A 192 -16.55 28.93 4.80
CA SER A 192 -17.01 27.82 5.62
C SER A 192 -16.59 26.52 4.90
N ASN A 193 -17.06 25.37 5.39
CA ASN A 193 -16.86 24.08 4.74
C ASN A 193 -17.27 24.06 3.25
N VAL A 194 -16.34 23.70 2.36
CA VAL A 194 -16.60 23.42 0.94
C VAL A 194 -16.46 21.93 0.66
N ARG A 195 -17.61 21.24 0.51
CA ARG A 195 -17.71 19.78 0.32
C ARG A 195 -16.75 19.21 -0.74
N LYS A 196 -16.69 19.83 -1.91
CA LYS A 196 -15.89 19.34 -3.04
C LYS A 196 -14.39 19.35 -2.71
N ASP A 197 -13.94 20.39 -2.01
CA ASP A 197 -12.53 20.61 -1.74
C ASP A 197 -12.05 19.79 -0.53
N LEU A 198 -12.96 19.44 0.39
CA LEU A 198 -12.68 18.45 1.43
C LEU A 198 -12.28 17.09 0.84
N ILE A 199 -13.03 16.61 -0.16
CA ILE A 199 -12.79 15.33 -0.84
C ILE A 199 -11.45 15.36 -1.58
N HIS A 200 -11.23 16.36 -2.42
CA HIS A 200 -10.03 16.41 -3.26
C HIS A 200 -8.77 16.93 -2.54
N GLY A 201 -8.94 17.49 -1.34
CA GLY A 201 -7.95 18.30 -0.67
C GLY A 201 -7.88 19.70 -1.28
N PHE A 202 -7.72 20.70 -0.42
CA PHE A 202 -7.61 22.10 -0.82
C PHE A 202 -6.37 22.31 -1.71
N PRO A 203 -6.51 22.92 -2.89
CA PRO A 203 -5.48 22.90 -3.93
C PRO A 203 -4.41 23.98 -3.75
N GLN A 204 -4.61 24.94 -2.84
CA GLN A 204 -3.67 26.04 -2.66
C GLN A 204 -2.26 25.58 -2.26
N LYS A 205 -1.27 26.34 -2.73
CA LYS A 205 0.13 26.16 -2.33
C LYS A 205 0.30 26.55 -0.86
N THR A 206 1.09 25.78 -0.13
CA THR A 206 1.35 26.01 1.30
C THR A 206 2.77 26.51 1.56
N ILE A 207 3.01 27.00 2.78
CA ILE A 207 4.35 27.31 3.25
C ILE A 207 5.22 26.04 3.34
N PHE A 208 4.63 24.87 3.61
CA PHE A 208 5.31 23.58 3.60
C PHE A 208 5.91 23.28 2.22
N ASP A 209 5.16 23.53 1.15
CA ASP A 209 5.64 23.39 -0.23
C ASP A 209 6.83 24.34 -0.50
N SER A 210 6.75 25.57 0.01
CA SER A 210 7.83 26.56 -0.16
C SER A 210 9.11 26.18 0.61
N LEU A 211 8.97 25.54 1.78
CA LEU A 211 10.12 25.03 2.55
C LEU A 211 10.78 23.85 1.81
N ASP A 212 9.99 22.90 1.35
CA ASP A 212 10.45 21.74 0.58
C ASP A 212 11.19 22.18 -0.70
N GLU A 213 10.66 23.15 -1.44
CA GLU A 213 11.29 23.73 -2.64
C GLU A 213 12.64 24.41 -2.36
N ASN A 214 12.92 24.77 -1.10
CA ASN A 214 14.16 25.40 -0.68
C ASN A 214 15.04 24.47 0.18
N ASP A 215 14.82 23.15 0.12
CA ASP A 215 15.56 22.13 0.88
C ASP A 215 15.53 22.35 2.41
N LEU A 216 14.45 22.96 2.91
CA LEU A 216 14.20 23.17 4.33
C LEU A 216 13.19 22.15 4.87
N THR A 217 13.27 21.90 6.17
CA THR A 217 12.47 20.83 6.81
C THR A 217 11.29 21.39 7.59
N PHE A 218 10.20 20.64 7.61
CA PHE A 218 9.08 20.89 8.51
C PHE A 218 8.63 19.59 9.21
N GLY A 219 7.83 19.73 10.27
CA GLY A 219 7.22 18.60 10.97
C GLY A 219 5.92 18.98 11.65
N ILE A 220 4.93 18.09 11.53
CA ILE A 220 3.61 18.23 12.13
C ILE A 220 3.52 17.29 13.33
N TYR A 221 3.36 17.85 14.52
CA TYR A 221 3.27 17.10 15.77
C TYR A 221 1.83 17.14 16.26
N TYR A 222 1.09 16.05 16.05
CA TYR A 222 -0.35 16.00 16.27
C TYR A 222 -0.72 15.06 17.42
N GLN A 223 -1.88 15.31 18.05
CA GLN A 223 -2.40 14.50 19.15
C GLN A 223 -3.60 13.62 18.74
N ASN A 224 -4.54 14.13 17.93
CA ASN A 224 -5.62 13.31 17.35
C ASN A 224 -5.53 13.24 15.82
N ILE A 225 -5.86 14.34 15.13
CA ILE A 225 -5.87 14.44 13.68
C ILE A 225 -5.21 15.76 13.24
N PRO A 226 -4.21 15.73 12.35
CA PRO A 226 -3.59 16.96 11.87
C PRO A 226 -4.49 17.69 10.87
N ALA A 227 -4.92 18.92 11.21
CA ALA A 227 -5.74 19.75 10.32
C ALA A 227 -4.97 20.16 9.04
N THR A 228 -3.65 20.19 9.09
CA THR A 228 -2.82 20.36 7.88
C THR A 228 -3.10 19.34 6.76
N LEU A 229 -3.71 18.19 7.05
CA LEU A 229 -4.15 17.22 6.03
C LEU A 229 -5.36 17.70 5.20
N PHE A 230 -6.00 18.81 5.52
CA PHE A 230 -6.97 19.44 4.60
C PHE A 230 -6.31 19.90 3.29
N PHE A 231 -5.02 20.25 3.31
CA PHE A 231 -4.28 20.62 2.10
C PHE A 231 -3.93 19.40 1.26
N LYS A 232 -4.23 19.47 -0.04
CA LYS A 232 -3.92 18.38 -1.00
C LYS A 232 -2.42 18.06 -1.04
N SER A 233 -1.55 19.07 -0.95
CA SER A 233 -0.11 18.86 -0.98
C SER A 233 0.38 18.05 0.22
N MET A 234 -0.23 18.22 1.38
CA MET A 234 0.12 17.51 2.62
C MET A 234 -0.29 16.03 2.61
N ARG A 235 -1.14 15.61 1.66
CA ARG A 235 -1.53 14.20 1.45
C ARG A 235 -0.61 13.43 0.49
N LYS A 236 0.42 14.09 -0.07
CA LYS A 236 1.39 13.44 -0.98
C LYS A 236 2.33 12.51 -0.21
N LEU A 237 2.75 11.42 -0.85
CA LEU A 237 3.64 10.41 -0.26
C LEU A 237 4.93 11.01 0.30
N LYS A 238 5.55 11.98 -0.38
CA LYS A 238 6.76 12.69 0.09
C LYS A 238 6.63 13.34 1.47
N HIS A 239 5.40 13.70 1.89
CA HIS A 239 5.14 14.36 3.16
C HIS A 239 4.71 13.40 4.28
N ILE A 240 4.44 12.12 3.98
CA ILE A 240 3.91 11.15 4.98
C ILE A 240 4.85 10.99 6.18
N THR A 241 6.16 11.09 5.96
CA THR A 241 7.17 10.97 7.02
C THR A 241 7.30 12.22 7.89
N LYS A 242 6.61 13.32 7.54
CA LYS A 242 6.65 14.61 8.26
C LYS A 242 5.60 14.70 9.39
N PHE A 243 4.71 13.71 9.47
CA PHE A 243 3.70 13.62 10.54
C PHE A 243 4.22 12.78 11.70
N HIS A 244 4.07 13.31 12.91
CA HIS A 244 4.63 12.74 14.13
C HIS A 244 3.62 12.79 15.26
N GLU A 245 3.44 11.68 15.96
CA GLU A 245 2.68 11.69 17.21
C GLU A 245 3.38 12.57 18.25
N TYR A 246 2.65 13.55 18.78
CA TYR A 246 3.15 14.53 19.74
C TYR A 246 3.79 13.85 20.96
N LYS A 247 3.06 12.95 21.61
CA LYS A 247 3.44 12.32 22.89
C LYS A 247 4.80 11.62 22.85
N LEU A 248 5.13 10.97 21.73
CA LEU A 248 6.36 10.20 21.57
C LEU A 248 7.50 11.00 20.93
N LYS A 249 7.20 11.78 19.89
CA LYS A 249 8.21 12.35 19.01
C LYS A 249 8.56 13.79 19.34
N PHE A 250 7.62 14.62 19.77
CA PHE A 250 7.87 16.05 19.98
C PHE A 250 8.95 16.27 21.05
N LYS A 251 8.71 15.75 22.27
CA LYS A 251 9.68 15.81 23.38
C LYS A 251 11.02 15.16 23.04
N LEU A 252 11.01 14.07 22.27
CA LEU A 252 12.22 13.38 21.84
C LEU A 252 13.04 14.22 20.86
N HIS A 253 12.40 14.82 19.86
CA HIS A 253 13.05 15.66 18.86
C HIS A 253 13.58 16.94 19.48
N ALA A 254 12.80 17.59 20.36
CA ALA A 254 13.25 18.74 21.14
C ALA A 254 14.47 18.39 21.99
N LYS A 255 14.39 17.35 22.83
CA LYS A 255 15.52 16.92 23.69
C LYS A 255 16.80 16.61 22.91
N LYS A 256 16.68 16.08 21.68
CA LYS A 256 17.82 15.74 20.82
C LYS A 256 18.34 16.90 19.98
N GLY A 257 17.71 18.08 20.03
CA GLY A 257 18.03 19.19 19.14
C GLY A 257 17.79 18.86 17.66
N LYS A 258 16.71 18.14 17.37
CA LYS A 258 16.33 17.67 16.02
C LYS A 258 14.97 18.20 15.57
N LEU A 259 14.46 19.26 16.17
CA LEU A 259 13.25 19.90 15.64
C LEU A 259 13.56 20.54 14.27
N PRO A 260 12.65 20.40 13.28
CA PRO A 260 12.82 20.94 11.93
C PRO A 260 12.75 22.48 11.92
N ASN A 261 12.90 23.08 10.73
CA ASN A 261 12.87 24.54 10.58
C ASN A 261 11.48 25.12 10.85
N TYR A 262 10.43 24.40 10.46
CA TYR A 262 9.05 24.79 10.75
C TYR A 262 8.31 23.68 11.47
N VAL A 263 7.81 23.98 12.66
CA VAL A 263 7.16 23.02 13.55
C VAL A 263 5.73 23.47 13.77
N VAL A 264 4.77 22.62 13.45
CA VAL A 264 3.36 22.84 13.81
C VAL A 264 2.99 21.85 14.89
N VAL A 265 2.44 22.36 16.00
CA VAL A 265 1.92 21.52 17.08
C VAL A 265 0.40 21.63 17.10
N GLU A 266 -0.28 20.50 16.90
CA GLU A 266 -1.74 20.41 16.84
C GLU A 266 -2.28 19.85 18.16
N GLN A 267 -3.45 20.33 18.54
CA GLN A 267 -4.09 20.05 19.82
C GLN A 267 -4.88 18.74 19.80
N ARG A 268 -5.49 18.44 20.95
CA ARG A 268 -6.61 17.50 21.05
C ARG A 268 -7.90 18.26 20.93
N TYR A 269 -8.68 17.89 19.93
CA TYR A 269 -9.94 18.53 19.59
C TYR A 269 -11.15 17.84 20.22
N PHE A 270 -11.02 16.59 20.66
CA PHE A 270 -12.12 15.79 21.20
C PHE A 270 -12.04 15.69 22.73
N ASP A 271 -13.07 16.16 23.44
CA ASP A 271 -13.09 16.18 24.91
C ASP A 271 -13.46 14.81 25.49
N VAL A 272 -12.45 13.95 25.62
CA VAL A 272 -12.57 12.58 26.15
C VAL A 272 -12.02 12.43 27.58
N GLU A 273 -12.59 11.52 28.38
CA GLU A 273 -12.29 11.29 29.80
C GLU A 273 -10.81 11.07 30.08
N LEU A 274 -10.19 10.14 29.34
CA LEU A 274 -8.80 9.77 29.54
C LEU A 274 -7.84 10.88 29.07
N PHE A 275 -8.22 11.59 28.01
CA PHE A 275 -7.39 12.57 27.32
C PHE A 275 -8.20 13.82 26.91
N PRO A 276 -8.57 14.69 27.86
CA PRO A 276 -9.45 15.83 27.59
C PRO A 276 -8.91 16.79 26.53
N ALA A 277 -9.79 17.47 25.81
CA ALA A 277 -9.41 18.45 24.79
C ALA A 277 -8.57 19.59 25.41
N ASN A 278 -7.64 20.14 24.62
CA ASN A 278 -6.65 21.11 25.10
C ASN A 278 -6.38 22.26 24.12
N ASP A 279 -7.40 22.61 23.34
CA ASP A 279 -7.42 23.63 22.28
C ASP A 279 -8.02 24.98 22.71
N ASP A 280 -8.60 25.07 23.92
CA ASP A 280 -9.35 26.23 24.46
C ASP A 280 -10.72 26.53 23.81
N HIS A 281 -11.20 25.69 22.88
CA HIS A 281 -12.53 25.83 22.27
C HIS A 281 -13.63 25.82 23.35
N PRO A 282 -14.71 26.62 23.30
CA PRO A 282 -15.87 26.42 24.18
C PRO A 282 -16.64 25.12 23.83
N SER A 283 -16.79 24.12 24.70
CA SER A 283 -16.73 24.14 26.16
C SER A 283 -15.61 23.29 26.76
N HIS A 284 -14.43 23.34 26.16
CA HIS A 284 -13.21 22.77 26.70
C HIS A 284 -12.64 23.64 27.83
N ASP A 285 -12.03 23.00 28.81
CA ASP A 285 -11.50 23.67 30.00
C ASP A 285 -10.17 24.36 29.69
N VAL A 286 -10.16 25.69 29.78
CA VAL A 286 -8.96 26.53 29.55
C VAL A 286 -7.81 26.18 30.50
N ALA A 287 -8.07 25.58 31.68
CA ALA A 287 -7.00 25.04 32.51
C ALA A 287 -6.22 23.90 31.83
N ILE A 288 -6.86 23.12 30.96
CA ILE A 288 -6.20 22.04 30.21
C ILE A 288 -5.39 22.61 29.05
N GLY A 289 -5.90 23.62 28.33
CA GLY A 289 -5.12 24.33 27.30
C GLY A 289 -3.91 25.05 27.88
N GLN A 290 -4.05 25.71 29.03
CA GLN A 290 -2.91 26.28 29.77
C GLN A 290 -1.83 25.25 30.12
N LYS A 291 -2.23 24.04 30.55
CA LYS A 291 -1.28 22.94 30.82
C LYS A 291 -0.57 22.49 29.55
N PHE A 292 -1.28 22.45 28.42
CA PHE A 292 -0.69 22.13 27.12
C PHE A 292 0.32 23.20 26.66
N VAL A 293 -0.03 24.48 26.73
CA VAL A 293 0.88 25.60 26.41
C VAL A 293 2.12 25.58 27.32
N LYS A 294 1.93 25.33 28.62
CA LYS A 294 3.04 25.12 29.57
C LYS A 294 3.93 23.96 29.16
N GLU A 295 3.36 22.81 28.82
CA GLU A 295 4.12 21.63 28.40
C GLU A 295 4.95 21.94 27.14
N VAL A 296 4.34 22.55 26.11
CA VAL A 296 5.04 22.93 24.87
C VAL A 296 6.18 23.89 25.17
N TYR A 297 5.93 24.95 25.95
CA TYR A 297 6.96 25.92 26.34
C TYR A 297 8.12 25.24 27.07
N GLU A 298 7.84 24.44 28.12
CA GLU A 298 8.90 23.83 28.94
C GLU A 298 9.69 22.77 28.16
N ILE A 299 9.06 22.04 27.23
CA ILE A 299 9.77 21.14 26.30
C ILE A 299 10.75 21.90 25.41
N LEU A 300 10.32 23.02 24.84
CA LEU A 300 11.15 23.84 23.94
C LEU A 300 12.24 24.60 24.72
N ARG A 301 11.91 25.13 25.89
CA ARG A 301 12.83 25.84 26.79
C ARG A 301 13.98 24.95 27.27
N ALA A 302 13.72 23.65 27.43
CA ALA A 302 14.72 22.64 27.79
C ALA A 302 15.51 22.09 26.58
N SER A 303 15.15 22.47 25.35
CA SER A 303 15.83 22.03 24.13
C SER A 303 17.21 22.68 24.01
N PRO A 304 18.25 21.95 23.54
CA PRO A 304 19.52 22.57 23.17
C PRO A 304 19.38 23.58 22.01
N GLN A 305 18.27 23.55 21.26
CA GLN A 305 17.97 24.52 20.19
C GLN A 305 17.25 25.78 20.69
N TRP A 306 17.01 25.97 22.00
CA TRP A 306 16.23 27.10 22.54
C TRP A 306 16.69 28.47 22.01
N ASN A 307 18.01 28.70 21.93
CA ASN A 307 18.58 29.95 21.45
C ASN A 307 18.45 30.15 19.92
N GLU A 308 17.96 29.16 19.19
CA GLU A 308 17.70 29.22 17.75
C GLU A 308 16.20 29.12 17.45
N MET A 309 15.34 29.25 18.46
CA MET A 309 13.90 29.03 18.37
C MET A 309 13.09 30.31 18.59
N ALA A 310 11.97 30.38 17.87
CA ALA A 310 10.86 31.26 18.18
C ALA A 310 9.58 30.41 18.25
N VAL A 311 8.69 30.75 19.17
CA VAL A 311 7.38 30.12 19.33
C VAL A 311 6.32 31.19 19.16
N LEU A 312 5.36 30.93 18.28
CA LEU A 312 4.17 31.74 18.09
C LEU A 312 2.96 30.95 18.57
N PHE A 313 2.34 31.41 19.66
CA PHE A 313 1.03 30.95 20.08
C PHE A 313 -0.01 31.95 19.59
N THR A 314 -1.01 31.49 18.85
CA THR A 314 -2.13 32.31 18.35
C THR A 314 -3.43 31.54 18.50
N TYR A 315 -4.56 32.18 18.21
CA TYR A 315 -5.85 31.54 18.01
C TYR A 315 -6.27 31.64 16.54
N ASP A 316 -7.21 30.82 16.10
CA ASP A 316 -7.75 30.87 14.74
C ASP A 316 -8.76 32.01 14.54
N GLU A 317 -9.78 32.11 15.38
CA GLU A 317 -10.77 33.19 15.39
C GLU A 317 -11.29 33.46 16.82
N HIS A 318 -12.25 34.38 16.97
CA HIS A 318 -12.62 34.96 18.28
C HIS A 318 -13.72 34.22 19.03
N GLY A 319 -14.38 33.22 18.43
CA GLY A 319 -15.38 32.36 19.06
C GLY A 319 -16.69 33.08 19.38
N GLY A 320 -16.95 34.23 18.77
CA GLY A 320 -18.07 35.10 19.09
C GLY A 320 -17.91 35.91 20.40
N PHE A 321 -16.77 35.82 21.09
CA PHE A 321 -16.48 36.64 22.27
C PHE A 321 -16.15 38.08 21.89
N TYR A 322 -16.57 39.01 22.75
CA TYR A 322 -16.41 40.45 22.50
C TYR A 322 -14.95 40.87 22.38
N ASP A 323 -14.71 41.85 21.51
CA ASP A 323 -13.47 42.62 21.47
C ASP A 323 -13.79 44.08 21.14
N HIS A 324 -13.14 45.00 21.83
CA HIS A 324 -13.43 46.43 21.75
C HIS A 324 -12.73 47.12 20.58
N VAL A 325 -11.70 46.52 19.98
CA VAL A 325 -10.93 47.17 18.92
C VAL A 325 -11.57 46.95 17.56
N PRO A 326 -11.82 48.03 16.80
CA PRO A 326 -12.31 47.93 15.43
C PRO A 326 -11.44 47.06 14.53
N THR A 327 -12.07 46.12 13.85
CA THR A 327 -11.40 45.32 12.82
C THR A 327 -11.11 46.15 11.55
N PRO A 328 -9.96 45.94 10.88
CA PRO A 328 -9.65 46.55 9.60
C PRO A 328 -10.60 46.13 8.46
N VAL A 329 -11.32 47.11 7.90
CA VAL A 329 -12.31 46.93 6.82
C VAL A 329 -11.92 47.55 5.46
N SER A 330 -10.73 48.13 5.38
CA SER A 330 -10.20 48.77 4.16
C SER A 330 -8.71 48.50 4.04
N GLY A 331 -8.17 48.53 2.82
CA GLY A 331 -6.73 48.32 2.57
C GLY A 331 -6.28 46.86 2.55
N VAL A 332 -7.15 45.94 2.96
CA VAL A 332 -6.88 44.51 3.03
C VAL A 332 -7.00 43.88 1.63
N PRO A 333 -5.92 43.36 1.02
CA PRO A 333 -5.94 42.88 -0.36
C PRO A 333 -6.50 41.47 -0.45
N ASN A 334 -7.47 41.23 -1.32
CA ASN A 334 -7.91 39.86 -1.65
C ASN A 334 -6.68 38.99 -2.03
N PRO A 335 -6.50 37.80 -1.42
CA PRO A 335 -5.29 37.01 -1.57
C PRO A 335 -5.01 36.56 -3.01
N ASP A 336 -6.01 36.03 -3.71
CA ASP A 336 -5.86 35.25 -4.94
C ASP A 336 -6.85 35.63 -6.05
N GLY A 337 -7.69 36.65 -5.83
CA GLY A 337 -8.73 37.11 -6.73
C GLY A 337 -10.02 36.31 -6.65
N ILE A 338 -10.13 35.33 -5.75
CA ILE A 338 -11.32 34.49 -5.61
C ILE A 338 -12.34 35.19 -4.71
N ILE A 339 -13.61 35.13 -5.10
CA ILE A 339 -14.75 35.60 -4.31
C ILE A 339 -15.45 34.39 -3.70
N GLY A 340 -15.93 34.53 -2.47
CA GLY A 340 -16.61 33.46 -1.76
C GLY A 340 -17.92 33.03 -2.44
N PRO A 341 -18.45 31.85 -2.07
CA PRO A 341 -19.68 31.34 -2.66
C PRO A 341 -20.92 32.15 -2.25
N ASP A 342 -22.04 31.85 -2.92
CA ASP A 342 -23.39 32.26 -2.50
C ASP A 342 -23.66 31.83 -1.04
N PRO A 343 -24.41 32.61 -0.23
CA PRO A 343 -25.11 33.86 -0.57
C PRO A 343 -24.32 35.15 -0.33
N TRP A 344 -23.12 35.06 0.25
CA TRP A 344 -22.43 36.24 0.77
C TRP A 344 -21.49 36.91 -0.25
N TYR A 345 -21.00 36.16 -1.23
CA TYR A 345 -20.04 36.65 -2.23
C TYR A 345 -18.89 37.45 -1.58
N PHE A 346 -18.39 36.92 -0.46
CA PHE A 346 -17.41 37.63 0.35
C PHE A 346 -16.11 37.82 -0.42
N ARG A 347 -15.65 39.07 -0.51
CA ARG A 347 -14.50 39.47 -1.34
C ARG A 347 -13.16 39.25 -0.67
N PHE A 348 -13.12 38.76 0.58
CA PHE A 348 -11.88 38.57 1.34
C PHE A 348 -11.05 39.86 1.48
N ASP A 349 -11.69 41.02 1.48
CA ASP A 349 -11.08 42.37 1.49
C ASP A 349 -11.22 43.09 2.84
N ARG A 350 -11.37 42.33 3.92
CA ARG A 350 -11.40 42.78 5.31
C ARG A 350 -10.96 41.67 6.25
N LEU A 351 -10.56 42.02 7.47
CA LEU A 351 -10.15 41.09 8.52
C LEU A 351 -11.31 40.72 9.44
N GLY A 352 -11.06 39.76 10.33
CA GLY A 352 -11.91 39.38 11.45
C GLY A 352 -11.52 40.09 12.75
N VAL A 353 -12.05 39.61 13.86
CA VAL A 353 -11.84 40.18 15.19
C VAL A 353 -10.42 39.86 15.70
N ARG A 354 -9.91 40.66 16.65
CA ARG A 354 -8.61 40.39 17.28
C ARG A 354 -8.60 39.07 18.03
N VAL A 355 -7.46 38.39 17.97
CA VAL A 355 -7.20 37.13 18.66
C VAL A 355 -5.92 37.21 19.50
N PRO A 356 -5.82 36.49 20.63
CA PRO A 356 -4.61 36.47 21.44
C PRO A 356 -3.43 35.93 20.63
N THR A 357 -2.30 36.65 20.63
CA THR A 357 -1.07 36.18 19.99
C THR A 357 0.16 36.53 20.83
N LEU A 358 1.02 35.53 21.07
CA LEU A 358 2.25 35.65 21.85
C LEU A 358 3.45 35.24 21.02
N LEU A 359 4.53 36.02 21.11
CA LEU A 359 5.82 35.70 20.49
C LEU A 359 6.87 35.46 21.56
N ILE A 360 7.37 34.23 21.62
CA ILE A 360 8.28 33.75 22.66
C ILE A 360 9.60 33.37 22.03
N SER A 361 10.68 34.01 22.49
CA SER A 361 12.05 33.70 22.09
C SER A 361 13.01 34.34 23.09
N PRO A 362 14.19 33.75 23.35
CA PRO A 362 15.21 34.44 24.14
C PRO A 362 15.76 35.70 23.44
N TRP A 363 15.43 35.92 22.17
CA TRP A 363 15.83 37.12 21.42
C TRP A 363 14.89 38.32 21.61
N ILE A 364 13.82 38.17 22.40
CA ILE A 364 12.81 39.21 22.62
C ILE A 364 12.96 39.74 24.05
N ASP A 365 12.94 41.08 24.18
CA ASP A 365 12.99 41.73 25.48
C ASP A 365 11.79 41.37 26.36
N LYS A 366 11.99 41.48 27.68
CA LYS A 366 10.98 41.10 28.66
C LYS A 366 9.76 42.02 28.58
N GLY A 367 8.57 41.43 28.50
CA GLY A 367 7.30 42.15 28.61
C GLY A 367 7.02 43.13 27.48
N VAL A 368 7.43 42.83 26.25
CA VAL A 368 7.20 43.71 25.09
C VAL A 368 5.73 43.66 24.66
N VAL A 369 5.16 44.82 24.30
CA VAL A 369 3.86 44.88 23.61
C VAL A 369 4.10 45.30 22.17
N ILE A 370 3.60 44.49 21.24
CA ILE A 370 3.69 44.73 19.80
C ILE A 370 2.32 45.22 19.32
N HIS A 371 2.25 46.51 18.99
CA HIS A 371 1.04 47.15 18.49
C HIS A 371 0.85 46.92 16.99
N GLU A 372 1.17 47.90 16.16
CA GLU A 372 0.98 47.84 14.70
C GLU A 372 2.27 47.43 13.98
N PRO A 373 2.18 46.75 12.81
CA PRO A 373 3.36 46.38 12.05
C PRO A 373 3.99 47.57 11.32
N ASN A 374 5.30 47.50 11.12
CA ASN A 374 6.01 48.40 10.20
C ASN A 374 6.01 47.84 8.77
N GLY A 375 4.87 47.97 8.08
CA GLY A 375 4.74 47.65 6.66
C GLY A 375 4.44 46.17 6.34
N PRO A 376 4.52 45.75 5.05
CA PRO A 376 5.09 46.45 3.88
C PRO A 376 4.31 47.65 3.31
N THR A 377 3.06 47.88 3.70
CA THR A 377 2.26 49.07 3.34
C THR A 377 1.74 49.75 4.62
N PRO A 378 1.33 51.04 4.57
CA PRO A 378 0.85 51.75 5.76
C PRO A 378 -0.41 51.14 6.40
N ASP A 379 -1.16 50.36 5.63
CA ASP A 379 -2.38 49.66 6.06
C ASP A 379 -2.13 48.20 6.45
N SER A 380 -0.89 47.69 6.35
CA SER A 380 -0.52 46.35 6.80
C SER A 380 -0.94 46.08 8.24
N GLN A 381 -1.38 44.86 8.51
CA GLN A 381 -1.81 44.41 9.84
C GLN A 381 -1.12 43.11 10.20
N PHE A 382 -1.05 42.80 11.50
CA PHE A 382 -0.72 41.46 11.95
C PHE A 382 -1.97 40.57 11.85
N GLU A 383 -1.87 39.48 11.09
CA GLU A 383 -2.91 38.47 10.91
C GLU A 383 -2.29 37.12 10.53
N HIS A 384 -3.03 36.03 10.36
CA HIS A 384 -2.43 34.70 10.20
C HIS A 384 -1.44 34.58 9.03
N SER A 385 -1.58 35.36 7.95
CA SER A 385 -0.61 35.38 6.85
C SER A 385 0.70 36.10 7.19
N SER A 386 0.77 36.81 8.31
CA SER A 386 2.02 37.29 8.92
C SER A 386 2.98 36.14 9.23
N ILE A 387 2.47 34.92 9.44
CA ILE A 387 3.28 33.71 9.70
C ILE A 387 4.06 33.30 8.44
N PRO A 388 3.42 32.92 7.32
CA PRO A 388 4.14 32.59 6.09
C PRO A 388 4.97 33.77 5.55
N ALA A 389 4.50 35.01 5.72
CA ALA A 389 5.26 36.21 5.38
C ALA A 389 6.57 36.32 6.17
N THR A 390 6.49 36.09 7.50
CA THR A 390 7.66 36.11 8.37
C THR A 390 8.60 34.94 8.08
N ILE A 391 8.09 33.73 7.85
CA ILE A 391 8.91 32.54 7.51
C ILE A 391 9.75 32.79 6.26
N LYS A 392 9.18 33.44 5.23
CA LYS A 392 9.91 33.80 4.01
C LYS A 392 11.12 34.67 4.28
N LYS A 393 10.95 35.68 5.13
CA LYS A 393 12.03 36.60 5.51
C LYS A 393 13.02 35.96 6.47
N LEU A 394 12.52 35.22 7.47
CA LEU A 394 13.32 34.58 8.50
C LEU A 394 14.27 33.53 7.90
N PHE A 395 13.78 32.75 6.94
CA PHE A 395 14.52 31.65 6.32
C PHE A 395 15.04 31.98 4.92
N ASN A 396 14.97 33.23 4.46
CA ASN A 396 15.49 33.67 3.17
C ASN A 396 15.01 32.81 1.99
N LEU A 397 13.71 32.50 1.94
CA LEU A 397 13.15 31.64 0.89
C LEU A 397 13.22 32.34 -0.48
N LYS A 398 13.60 31.61 -1.54
CA LYS A 398 13.72 32.16 -2.90
C LYS A 398 12.38 32.35 -3.62
N SER A 399 11.34 31.67 -3.15
CA SER A 399 10.01 31.70 -3.74
C SER A 399 9.29 33.03 -3.48
N ASN A 400 8.49 33.51 -4.43
CA ASN A 400 7.56 34.62 -4.23
C ASN A 400 6.63 34.38 -3.02
N PHE A 401 6.01 35.45 -2.52
CA PHE A 401 4.86 35.39 -1.60
C PHE A 401 3.78 34.41 -2.13
N LEU A 402 3.05 33.72 -1.24
CA LEU A 402 2.10 32.66 -1.58
C LEU A 402 0.91 33.29 -2.29
N THR A 403 0.49 34.46 -1.80
CA THR A 403 -0.65 35.22 -2.27
C THR A 403 -0.34 36.72 -2.16
N LYS A 404 -1.32 37.57 -2.49
CA LYS A 404 -1.22 39.01 -2.19
C LYS A 404 -1.33 39.32 -0.70
N ARG A 405 -1.84 38.37 0.10
CA ARG A 405 -2.09 38.55 1.54
C ARG A 405 -0.79 38.44 2.34
N ASP A 406 0.02 37.41 2.16
CA ASP A 406 1.34 37.34 2.82
C ASP A 406 2.34 38.36 2.26
N ALA A 407 2.14 38.85 1.03
CA ALA A 407 2.90 39.98 0.50
C ALA A 407 2.54 41.33 1.16
N TRP A 408 1.37 41.43 1.78
CA TRP A 408 0.83 42.64 2.43
C TRP A 408 0.89 42.57 3.96
N ALA A 409 0.84 41.38 4.54
CA ALA A 409 0.79 41.19 5.98
C ALA A 409 2.03 41.74 6.69
N GLY A 410 1.81 42.27 7.90
CA GLY A 410 2.91 42.65 8.79
C GLY A 410 3.79 41.47 9.13
N THR A 411 5.11 41.68 9.26
CA THR A 411 6.05 40.62 9.64
C THR A 411 6.78 40.96 10.94
N PHE A 412 7.22 39.93 11.66
CA PHE A 412 7.79 40.08 13.01
C PHE A 412 9.25 39.60 13.13
N GLU A 413 9.94 39.37 12.01
CA GLU A 413 11.35 38.96 11.96
C GLU A 413 12.31 39.98 12.59
N ASN A 414 11.96 41.27 12.57
CA ASN A 414 12.81 42.35 13.06
C ASN A 414 12.94 42.33 14.58
N TYR A 415 11.94 41.78 15.30
CA TYR A 415 11.98 41.69 16.76
C TYR A 415 13.06 40.72 17.27
N PHE A 416 13.53 39.79 16.43
CA PHE A 416 14.65 38.90 16.78
C PHE A 416 16.04 39.54 16.56
N LYS A 417 16.09 40.76 16.01
CA LYS A 417 17.35 41.48 15.69
C LYS A 417 17.58 42.68 16.60
N LEU A 418 16.71 42.90 17.60
CA LEU A 418 16.84 44.00 18.55
C LEU A 418 17.96 43.78 19.57
N ARG A 419 18.44 42.53 19.69
CA ARG A 419 19.47 42.12 20.63
C ARG A 419 20.66 41.48 19.90
N ASP A 420 21.86 41.71 20.42
CA ASP A 420 23.08 41.05 19.95
C ASP A 420 23.26 39.63 20.54
N THR A 421 22.68 39.39 21.72
CA THR A 421 22.75 38.09 22.42
C THR A 421 21.39 37.65 22.96
N PRO A 422 21.11 36.33 22.97
CA PRO A 422 19.88 35.80 23.58
C PRO A 422 19.90 36.06 25.08
N ARG A 423 18.70 36.22 25.67
CA ARG A 423 18.48 36.33 27.10
C ARG A 423 18.82 35.01 27.81
N ASP A 424 19.42 35.13 28.99
CA ASP A 424 19.72 34.04 29.91
C ASP A 424 18.73 33.95 31.09
N ASP A 425 17.84 34.94 31.23
CA ASP A 425 16.85 35.07 32.29
C ASP A 425 15.46 34.47 31.96
N CYS A 426 15.27 33.87 30.78
CA CYS A 426 13.98 33.29 30.39
C CYS A 426 13.55 32.17 31.36
N PRO A 427 12.30 32.17 31.87
CA PRO A 427 11.84 31.23 32.88
C PRO A 427 12.06 29.77 32.46
N VAL A 428 12.66 28.97 33.34
CA VAL A 428 12.84 27.53 33.06
C VAL A 428 11.55 26.74 33.27
N LYS A 429 10.71 27.21 34.20
CA LYS A 429 9.39 26.65 34.50
C LYS A 429 8.38 27.78 34.59
N LEU A 430 7.17 27.52 34.08
CA LEU A 430 6.04 28.43 34.24
C LEU A 430 5.27 28.11 35.54
N PRO A 431 4.34 28.97 35.98
CA PRO A 431 3.47 28.69 37.12
C PRO A 431 2.71 27.36 37.02
N GLU A 432 2.10 26.92 38.12
CA GLU A 432 1.29 25.70 38.16
C GLU A 432 -0.20 26.02 37.98
N VAL A 433 -0.87 25.24 37.12
CA VAL A 433 -2.33 25.31 36.92
C VAL A 433 -3.00 24.39 37.95
N ARG A 434 -3.43 24.98 39.08
CA ARG A 434 -3.78 24.24 40.31
C ARG A 434 -5.10 23.47 40.26
N ARG A 435 -6.06 23.85 39.42
CA ARG A 435 -7.38 23.19 39.35
C ARG A 435 -8.04 23.33 37.99
N SER A 436 -8.94 22.38 37.69
CA SER A 436 -9.95 22.48 36.62
C SER A 436 -10.80 23.73 36.83
N LEU A 437 -11.18 24.42 35.75
CA LEU A 437 -12.12 25.55 35.83
C LEU A 437 -13.57 25.11 35.62
N ARG A 438 -13.79 23.95 34.99
CA ARG A 438 -15.12 23.34 34.88
C ARG A 438 -15.54 22.58 36.14
N SER A 439 -16.84 22.53 36.37
CA SER A 439 -17.49 21.83 37.51
C SER A 439 -17.77 20.34 37.27
N ARG A 440 -17.59 19.86 36.05
CA ARG A 440 -17.90 18.48 35.60
C ARG A 440 -16.75 17.89 34.77
N GLY A 441 -16.77 16.59 34.50
CA GLY A 441 -15.80 15.92 33.62
C GLY A 441 -16.01 16.21 32.12
N PRO A 442 -15.15 15.65 31.24
CA PRO A 442 -15.35 15.63 29.80
C PRO A 442 -16.72 15.09 29.38
N LYS A 443 -17.17 15.49 28.19
CA LYS A 443 -18.45 15.02 27.62
C LYS A 443 -18.21 14.24 26.32
N GLU A 444 -17.94 12.95 26.47
CA GLU A 444 -17.77 12.05 25.32
C GLU A 444 -19.06 11.79 24.54
N ASP A 445 -20.22 11.88 25.21
CA ASP A 445 -21.53 11.54 24.63
C ASP A 445 -22.21 12.73 23.90
N GLU A 446 -21.58 13.91 23.87
CA GLU A 446 -22.13 15.08 23.17
C GLU A 446 -22.02 14.96 21.66
N LYS A 447 -22.79 15.81 20.97
CA LYS A 447 -22.64 16.00 19.53
C LYS A 447 -21.35 16.75 19.23
N LEU A 448 -20.83 16.51 18.02
CA LEU A 448 -19.65 17.18 17.52
C LEU A 448 -19.87 18.67 17.28
N SER A 449 -18.84 19.48 17.55
CA SER A 449 -18.75 20.87 17.07
C SER A 449 -18.65 20.92 15.53
N GLU A 450 -18.86 22.10 14.92
CA GLU A 450 -18.74 22.27 13.47
C GLU A 450 -17.35 21.82 12.99
N PHE A 451 -16.29 22.26 13.67
CA PHE A 451 -14.91 21.90 13.34
C PHE A 451 -14.62 20.40 13.55
N GLN A 452 -15.11 19.79 14.63
CA GLN A 452 -14.99 18.34 14.84
C GLN A 452 -15.67 17.55 13.71
N VAL A 453 -16.83 18.00 13.20
CA VAL A 453 -17.47 17.36 12.04
C VAL A 453 -16.58 17.45 10.80
N GLU A 454 -15.94 18.60 10.55
CA GLU A 454 -15.01 18.78 9.44
C GLU A 454 -13.79 17.84 9.55
N LEU A 455 -13.25 17.67 10.75
CA LEU A 455 -12.15 16.74 11.02
C LEU A 455 -12.57 15.28 10.75
N ILE A 456 -13.81 14.89 11.07
CA ILE A 456 -14.31 13.54 10.77
C ILE A 456 -14.54 13.34 9.28
N GLN A 457 -15.03 14.36 8.58
CA GLN A 457 -15.15 14.33 7.13
C GLN A 457 -13.78 14.16 6.47
N LEU A 458 -12.74 14.86 6.95
CA LEU A 458 -11.35 14.65 6.54
C LEU A 458 -10.90 13.21 6.83
N ALA A 459 -11.08 12.72 8.06
CA ALA A 459 -10.68 11.36 8.45
C ALA A 459 -11.25 10.30 7.48
N SER A 460 -12.51 10.45 7.11
CA SER A 460 -13.17 9.55 6.16
C SER A 460 -12.64 9.57 4.75
N GLN A 461 -12.11 10.72 4.33
CA GLN A 461 -11.44 10.84 3.04
C GLN A 461 -10.11 10.09 3.07
N LEU A 462 -9.36 10.21 4.16
CA LEU A 462 -8.04 9.59 4.30
C LEU A 462 -8.09 8.06 4.20
N VAL A 463 -9.20 7.43 4.63
CA VAL A 463 -9.38 5.97 4.59
C VAL A 463 -10.40 5.46 3.58
N GLY A 464 -11.04 6.34 2.81
CA GLY A 464 -11.95 5.95 1.72
C GLY A 464 -13.40 5.70 2.08
N ASP A 465 -13.75 5.76 3.36
CA ASP A 465 -15.11 5.53 3.86
C ASP A 465 -16.14 6.52 3.29
N HIS A 466 -15.69 7.66 2.76
CA HIS A 466 -16.55 8.63 2.06
C HIS A 466 -17.25 8.05 0.81
N VAL A 467 -16.70 7.01 0.17
CA VAL A 467 -17.28 6.37 -1.02
C VAL A 467 -18.45 5.44 -0.67
N LEU A 468 -18.42 4.84 0.52
CA LEU A 468 -19.39 3.83 0.96
C LEU A 468 -20.53 4.42 1.81
N ASN A 469 -20.39 5.66 2.29
CA ASN A 469 -21.34 6.30 3.20
C ASN A 469 -22.13 7.44 2.54
N THR A 470 -23.30 7.77 3.09
CA THR A 470 -24.10 8.94 2.72
C THR A 470 -23.43 10.25 3.18
N TYR A 471 -22.33 10.63 2.53
CA TYR A 471 -21.77 11.98 2.64
C TYR A 471 -22.84 12.99 2.17
N PRO A 472 -23.20 14.06 2.91
CA PRO A 472 -22.41 14.77 3.93
C PRO A 472 -22.82 14.51 5.40
N TYR A 473 -23.52 13.43 5.69
CA TYR A 473 -24.03 13.17 7.05
C TYR A 473 -23.00 12.53 7.98
N MET A 474 -21.80 12.23 7.48
CA MET A 474 -20.74 11.63 8.30
C MET A 474 -20.31 12.57 9.43
N GLY A 475 -20.15 12.01 10.63
CA GLY A 475 -19.86 12.76 11.86
C GLY A 475 -21.11 13.36 12.54
N LYS A 476 -22.19 13.66 11.81
CA LYS A 476 -23.37 14.34 12.40
C LYS A 476 -24.14 13.49 13.42
N SER A 477 -24.04 12.18 13.34
CA SER A 477 -24.65 11.23 14.28
C SER A 477 -23.67 10.64 15.28
N MET A 478 -22.38 10.99 15.21
CA MET A 478 -21.36 10.48 16.12
C MET A 478 -21.33 11.29 17.41
N THR A 479 -21.03 10.60 18.49
CA THR A 479 -20.61 11.22 19.76
C THR A 479 -19.14 11.66 19.68
N VAL A 480 -18.71 12.59 20.53
CA VAL A 480 -17.31 13.03 20.66
C VAL A 480 -16.35 11.85 20.85
N GLY A 481 -16.71 10.89 21.70
CA GLY A 481 -15.90 9.70 21.96
C GLY A 481 -15.77 8.76 20.75
N GLU A 482 -16.84 8.55 19.99
CA GLU A 482 -16.81 7.76 18.75
C GLU A 482 -15.97 8.45 17.67
N ALA A 483 -16.15 9.77 17.52
CA ALA A 483 -15.41 10.58 16.57
C ALA A 483 -13.90 10.56 16.86
N ASN A 484 -13.49 10.68 18.13
CA ASN A 484 -12.07 10.58 18.50
C ASN A 484 -11.45 9.25 18.06
N ARG A 485 -12.10 8.12 18.39
CA ARG A 485 -11.60 6.78 18.01
C ARG A 485 -11.53 6.62 16.49
N TYR A 486 -12.52 7.14 15.77
CA TYR A 486 -12.55 7.11 14.31
C TYR A 486 -11.38 7.91 13.71
N ALA A 487 -11.18 9.15 14.17
CA ALA A 487 -10.12 10.02 13.69
C ALA A 487 -8.72 9.42 13.93
N GLU A 488 -8.44 8.91 15.13
CA GLU A 488 -7.16 8.27 15.47
C GLU A 488 -6.89 7.04 14.58
N THR A 489 -7.90 6.18 14.41
CA THR A 489 -7.79 4.99 13.55
C THR A 489 -7.55 5.37 12.09
N ALA A 490 -8.27 6.39 11.59
CA ALA A 490 -8.16 6.83 10.20
C ALA A 490 -6.78 7.40 9.89
N VAL A 491 -6.25 8.25 10.76
CA VAL A 491 -4.91 8.84 10.61
C VAL A 491 -3.83 7.76 10.68
N ALA A 492 -3.94 6.82 11.62
CA ALA A 492 -3.00 5.70 11.72
C ALA A 492 -2.95 4.88 10.42
N ARG A 493 -4.12 4.48 9.89
CA ARG A 493 -4.23 3.71 8.63
C ARG A 493 -3.67 4.49 7.44
N PHE A 494 -3.99 5.78 7.33
CA PHE A 494 -3.49 6.64 6.26
C PHE A 494 -1.96 6.74 6.27
N LEU A 495 -1.37 7.01 7.43
CA LEU A 495 0.08 7.13 7.56
C LEU A 495 0.80 5.79 7.37
N GLU A 496 0.22 4.68 7.82
CA GLU A 496 0.76 3.34 7.61
C GLU A 496 0.73 2.97 6.12
N ALA A 497 -0.40 3.16 5.44
CA ALA A 497 -0.53 2.92 4.01
C ALA A 497 0.48 3.76 3.20
N GLY A 498 0.63 5.04 3.53
CA GLY A 498 1.61 5.90 2.89
C GLY A 498 3.06 5.46 3.11
N LYS A 499 3.41 4.99 4.32
CA LYS A 499 4.75 4.45 4.62
C LYS A 499 5.01 3.15 3.85
N THR A 500 4.01 2.29 3.74
CA THR A 500 4.10 1.03 2.98
C THR A 500 4.28 1.32 1.49
N ALA A 501 3.50 2.25 0.92
CA ALA A 501 3.66 2.67 -0.47
C ALA A 501 5.06 3.24 -0.76
N LEU A 502 5.60 4.07 0.14
CA LEU A 502 6.99 4.57 0.01
C LEU A 502 8.02 3.42 0.04
N ARG A 503 7.85 2.42 0.92
CA ARG A 503 8.74 1.24 0.97
C ARG A 503 8.64 0.38 -0.28
N ALA A 504 7.49 0.38 -0.94
CA ALA A 504 7.24 -0.30 -2.20
C ALA A 504 7.74 0.48 -3.44
N GLY A 505 8.41 1.63 -3.26
CA GLY A 505 8.95 2.43 -4.36
C GLY A 505 7.92 3.28 -5.10
N ALA A 506 6.74 3.52 -4.50
CA ALA A 506 5.71 4.35 -5.11
C ALA A 506 6.20 5.79 -5.35
N ASN A 507 5.71 6.42 -6.42
CA ASN A 507 6.04 7.80 -6.77
C ASN A 507 5.71 8.75 -5.61
N GLU A 508 6.74 9.39 -5.04
CA GLU A 508 6.57 10.26 -3.87
C GLU A 508 5.63 11.46 -4.11
N SER A 509 5.38 11.82 -5.37
CA SER A 509 4.43 12.89 -5.74
C SER A 509 2.97 12.43 -5.78
N ALA A 510 2.71 11.12 -5.73
CA ALA A 510 1.36 10.55 -5.69
C ALA A 510 0.66 10.86 -4.36
N LEU A 511 -0.67 10.89 -4.38
CA LEU A 511 -1.47 10.98 -3.17
C LEU A 511 -1.46 9.62 -2.47
N ALA A 512 -1.33 9.61 -1.15
CA ALA A 512 -1.62 8.41 -0.38
C ALA A 512 -3.14 8.17 -0.42
N SER A 513 -3.58 7.06 -1.01
CA SER A 513 -5.02 6.69 -1.05
C SER A 513 -5.24 5.24 -0.61
N TRP A 514 -6.41 5.01 0.01
CA TRP A 514 -6.91 3.69 0.41
C TRP A 514 -7.13 2.74 -0.77
N GLU A 515 -7.39 3.29 -1.96
CA GLU A 515 -7.65 2.54 -3.20
C GLU A 515 -6.47 1.64 -3.56
N ALA A 516 -5.24 2.10 -3.35
CA ALA A 516 -4.05 1.27 -3.57
C ALA A 516 -4.02 0.06 -2.64
N SER A 517 -4.30 0.26 -1.35
CA SER A 517 -4.31 -0.83 -0.36
C SER A 517 -5.41 -1.86 -0.61
N VAL A 518 -6.60 -1.43 -1.06
CA VAL A 518 -7.69 -2.36 -1.42
C VAL A 518 -7.36 -3.12 -2.70
N THR A 519 -6.80 -2.45 -3.71
CA THR A 519 -6.33 -3.07 -4.94
C THR A 519 -5.30 -4.16 -4.66
N ASP A 520 -4.29 -3.85 -3.84
CA ASP A 520 -3.24 -4.81 -3.46
C ASP A 520 -3.81 -6.00 -2.68
N SER A 521 -4.76 -5.76 -1.78
CA SER A 521 -5.42 -6.81 -1.00
C SER A 521 -6.22 -7.77 -1.89
N ILE A 522 -6.98 -7.25 -2.85
CA ILE A 522 -7.78 -8.06 -3.77
C ILE A 522 -6.88 -8.86 -4.72
N ASN A 523 -5.81 -8.25 -5.25
CA ASN A 523 -4.82 -8.94 -6.07
C ASN A 523 -4.14 -10.08 -5.30
N THR A 524 -3.78 -9.85 -4.04
CA THR A 524 -3.15 -10.86 -3.17
C THR A 524 -4.09 -12.04 -2.89
N ILE A 525 -5.36 -11.78 -2.55
CA ILE A 525 -6.37 -12.83 -2.32
C ILE A 525 -6.58 -13.66 -3.57
N TYR A 526 -6.69 -12.99 -4.72
CA TYR A 526 -6.84 -13.66 -6.01
C TYR A 526 -5.66 -14.59 -6.30
N LEU A 527 -4.42 -14.12 -6.15
CA LEU A 527 -3.23 -14.91 -6.42
C LEU A 527 -3.09 -16.10 -5.46
N LEU A 528 -3.36 -15.91 -4.16
CA LEU A 528 -3.35 -16.99 -3.18
C LEU A 528 -4.41 -18.05 -3.49
N PHE A 529 -5.62 -17.63 -3.87
CA PHE A 529 -6.66 -18.57 -4.27
C PHE A 529 -6.27 -19.38 -5.51
N SER A 530 -5.68 -18.72 -6.51
CA SER A 530 -5.11 -19.37 -7.69
C SER A 530 -4.00 -20.37 -7.32
N ALA A 531 -3.12 -20.02 -6.38
CA ALA A 531 -2.07 -20.91 -5.88
C ALA A 531 -2.64 -22.16 -5.18
N TYR A 532 -3.70 -22.00 -4.38
CA TYR A 532 -4.36 -23.14 -3.73
C TYR A 532 -5.00 -24.08 -4.75
N LEU A 533 -5.64 -23.53 -5.78
CA LEU A 533 -6.18 -24.33 -6.89
C LEU A 533 -5.07 -25.03 -7.68
N ALA A 534 -3.97 -24.35 -8.01
CA ALA A 534 -2.82 -24.97 -8.66
C ALA A 534 -2.24 -26.10 -7.80
N PHE A 535 -2.15 -25.93 -6.48
CA PHE A 535 -1.70 -26.99 -5.57
C PHE A 535 -2.66 -28.20 -5.52
N VAL A 536 -3.97 -28.02 -5.73
CA VAL A 536 -4.92 -29.14 -5.87
C VAL A 536 -4.56 -30.05 -7.05
N MET A 537 -3.83 -29.57 -8.05
CA MET A 537 -3.30 -30.42 -9.12
C MET A 537 -2.39 -31.52 -8.58
N GLN A 538 -1.70 -31.31 -7.44
CA GLN A 538 -0.89 -32.35 -6.81
C GLN A 538 -1.75 -33.52 -6.30
N LEU A 539 -2.95 -33.23 -5.77
CA LEU A 539 -3.93 -34.27 -5.42
C LEU A 539 -4.43 -34.98 -6.69
N GLY A 540 -4.66 -34.21 -7.75
CA GLY A 540 -5.04 -34.74 -9.05
C GLY A 540 -4.00 -35.70 -9.63
N PHE A 541 -2.73 -35.32 -9.63
CA PHE A 541 -1.62 -36.19 -10.03
C PHE A 541 -1.53 -37.42 -9.14
N ALA A 542 -1.61 -37.29 -7.82
CA ALA A 542 -1.56 -38.45 -6.92
C ALA A 542 -2.66 -39.49 -7.25
N MET A 543 -3.90 -39.06 -7.47
CA MET A 543 -5.01 -39.97 -7.81
C MET A 543 -4.88 -40.53 -9.22
N LEU A 544 -4.56 -39.68 -10.21
CA LEU A 544 -4.36 -40.09 -11.60
C LEU A 544 -3.25 -41.12 -11.72
N CYS A 545 -2.09 -40.84 -11.12
CA CYS A 545 -0.91 -41.70 -11.17
C CYS A 545 -1.18 -43.03 -10.44
N ALA A 546 -1.78 -42.98 -9.25
CA ALA A 546 -2.16 -44.20 -8.52
C ALA A 546 -3.09 -45.09 -9.35
N GLY A 547 -4.14 -44.52 -9.94
CA GLY A 547 -5.08 -45.29 -10.77
C GLY A 547 -4.45 -45.90 -12.03
N SER A 548 -3.45 -45.21 -12.62
CA SER A 548 -2.79 -45.59 -13.87
C SER A 548 -1.69 -46.64 -13.71
N VAL A 549 -1.12 -46.83 -12.53
CA VAL A 549 -0.13 -47.89 -12.27
C VAL A 549 -0.76 -49.21 -11.82
N ARG A 550 0.00 -50.31 -11.86
CA ARG A 550 -0.43 -51.60 -11.29
C ARG A 550 -0.56 -51.50 -9.77
N ALA A 551 -1.51 -52.23 -9.19
CA ALA A 551 -1.86 -52.14 -7.76
C ALA A 551 -0.69 -52.33 -6.80
N LYS A 552 0.31 -53.14 -7.19
CA LYS A 552 1.53 -53.44 -6.41
C LYS A 552 2.52 -52.26 -6.28
N ASN A 553 2.22 -51.13 -6.91
CA ASN A 553 3.05 -49.92 -6.95
C ASN A 553 2.26 -48.65 -6.55
N ALA A 554 1.04 -48.81 -6.03
CA ALA A 554 0.13 -47.70 -5.74
C ALA A 554 0.64 -46.85 -4.56
N MET A 555 1.16 -47.48 -3.49
CA MET A 555 1.72 -46.74 -2.36
C MET A 555 2.98 -45.99 -2.76
N ASN A 556 3.86 -46.62 -3.57
CA ASN A 556 5.07 -45.97 -4.05
C ASN A 556 4.77 -44.68 -4.82
N ILE A 557 3.85 -44.72 -5.80
CA ILE A 557 3.55 -43.54 -6.62
C ILE A 557 2.81 -42.43 -5.85
N MET A 558 2.01 -42.79 -4.84
CA MET A 558 1.43 -41.80 -3.92
C MET A 558 2.52 -41.13 -3.08
N LEU A 559 3.48 -41.91 -2.57
CA LEU A 559 4.60 -41.38 -1.80
C LEU A 559 5.47 -40.44 -2.64
N THR A 560 5.77 -40.79 -3.90
CA THR A 560 6.57 -39.90 -4.77
C THR A 560 5.87 -38.57 -5.02
N ASN A 561 4.53 -38.55 -5.17
CA ASN A 561 3.78 -37.30 -5.28
C ASN A 561 3.87 -36.43 -4.01
N VAL A 562 3.84 -37.03 -2.81
CA VAL A 562 4.05 -36.28 -1.57
C VAL A 562 5.49 -35.73 -1.51
N VAL A 563 6.45 -36.54 -1.95
CA VAL A 563 7.88 -36.22 -1.96
C VAL A 563 8.20 -35.08 -2.93
N ASP A 564 7.62 -35.09 -4.13
CA ASP A 564 7.74 -34.01 -5.10
C ASP A 564 7.32 -32.67 -4.48
N ALA A 565 6.23 -32.65 -3.72
CA ALA A 565 5.77 -31.44 -3.03
C ALA A 565 6.76 -30.97 -1.96
N VAL A 566 7.23 -31.86 -1.07
CA VAL A 566 8.10 -31.45 0.06
C VAL A 566 9.54 -31.17 -0.36
N VAL A 567 10.12 -31.97 -1.27
CA VAL A 567 11.47 -31.75 -1.81
C VAL A 567 11.48 -30.54 -2.73
N GLY A 568 10.45 -30.40 -3.58
CA GLY A 568 10.26 -29.23 -4.42
C GLY A 568 10.10 -27.95 -3.61
N SER A 569 9.40 -27.98 -2.47
CA SER A 569 9.30 -26.83 -1.54
C SER A 569 10.67 -26.35 -1.08
N ILE A 570 11.50 -27.25 -0.57
CA ILE A 570 12.80 -26.89 0.01
C ILE A 570 13.78 -26.44 -1.08
N SER A 571 13.85 -27.16 -2.19
CA SER A 571 14.76 -26.83 -3.30
C SER A 571 14.37 -25.54 -4.01
N TYR A 572 13.08 -25.31 -4.25
CA TYR A 572 12.59 -24.08 -4.87
C TYR A 572 12.76 -22.86 -3.94
N TYR A 573 12.52 -23.03 -2.64
CA TYR A 573 12.82 -22.00 -1.63
C TYR A 573 14.31 -21.62 -1.59
N LEU A 574 15.19 -22.62 -1.51
CA LEU A 574 16.63 -22.37 -1.35
C LEU A 574 17.26 -21.80 -2.61
N PHE A 575 16.88 -22.31 -3.79
CA PHE A 575 17.57 -22.02 -5.05
C PHE A 575 16.61 -21.62 -6.18
N GLY A 576 15.48 -22.33 -6.31
CA GLY A 576 14.65 -22.20 -7.52
C GLY A 576 14.04 -20.82 -7.72
N PHE A 577 13.48 -20.20 -6.68
CA PHE A 577 12.93 -18.85 -6.82
C PHE A 577 14.02 -17.83 -7.21
N ALA A 578 15.23 -17.98 -6.67
CA ALA A 578 16.35 -17.11 -6.96
C ALA A 578 16.81 -17.20 -8.41
N PHE A 579 16.97 -18.42 -8.92
CA PHE A 579 17.35 -18.64 -10.32
C PHE A 579 16.25 -18.22 -11.29
N ALA A 580 14.98 -18.35 -10.90
CA ALA A 580 13.83 -17.95 -11.71
C ALA A 580 13.67 -16.42 -11.80
N PHE A 581 13.68 -15.72 -10.65
CA PHE A 581 13.20 -14.34 -10.58
C PHE A 581 14.21 -13.32 -10.01
N GLY A 582 15.41 -13.74 -9.61
CA GLY A 582 16.43 -12.83 -9.08
C GLY A 582 16.89 -11.77 -10.09
N ASP A 583 16.82 -10.48 -9.75
CA ASP A 583 17.04 -9.33 -10.66
C ASP A 583 18.22 -8.42 -10.27
N GLY A 584 19.28 -9.00 -9.71
CA GLY A 584 20.46 -8.29 -9.22
C GLY A 584 21.49 -7.81 -10.24
N SER A 585 22.47 -7.06 -9.75
CA SER A 585 23.63 -6.58 -10.54
C SER A 585 24.46 -7.70 -11.21
N SER A 586 24.39 -8.92 -10.68
CA SER A 586 25.03 -10.12 -11.23
C SER A 586 24.08 -11.01 -12.04
N SER A 587 22.78 -10.69 -12.07
CA SER A 587 21.81 -11.39 -12.91
C SER A 587 22.07 -11.04 -14.37
N ASN A 588 21.72 -11.98 -15.24
CA ASN A 588 21.85 -11.80 -16.67
C ASN A 588 20.67 -12.50 -17.35
N PRO A 589 20.43 -12.26 -18.66
CA PRO A 589 19.24 -12.79 -19.32
C PRO A 589 19.06 -14.31 -19.29
N PHE A 590 20.09 -15.07 -18.91
CA PHE A 590 20.07 -16.52 -18.81
C PHE A 590 19.67 -17.04 -17.42
N ILE A 591 20.00 -16.36 -16.31
CA ILE A 591 19.71 -16.87 -14.96
C ILE A 591 19.69 -15.74 -13.91
N GLY A 592 18.78 -15.84 -12.94
CA GLY A 592 18.70 -14.95 -11.79
C GLY A 592 19.74 -15.25 -10.70
N THR A 593 20.10 -14.25 -9.90
CA THR A 593 21.17 -14.36 -8.88
C THR A 593 20.86 -13.74 -7.52
N GLU A 594 19.62 -13.33 -7.29
CA GLU A 594 19.15 -12.73 -6.03
C GLU A 594 17.95 -13.50 -5.46
N PHE A 595 17.51 -13.16 -4.24
CA PHE A 595 16.38 -13.81 -3.54
C PHE A 595 16.59 -15.26 -3.08
N PHE A 596 17.83 -15.73 -2.95
CA PHE A 596 18.13 -17.03 -2.34
C PHE A 596 17.48 -17.13 -0.95
N ALA A 597 16.75 -18.22 -0.70
CA ALA A 597 16.00 -18.43 0.54
C ALA A 597 15.00 -17.28 0.86
N LEU A 598 14.43 -16.65 -0.18
CA LEU A 598 13.51 -15.51 -0.10
C LEU A 598 14.07 -14.28 0.63
N LYS A 599 15.41 -14.14 0.65
CA LYS A 599 16.04 -12.94 1.17
C LYS A 599 15.52 -11.71 0.40
N ASP A 600 15.25 -10.62 1.12
CA ASP A 600 14.79 -9.34 0.55
C ASP A 600 13.40 -9.41 -0.10
N ILE A 601 12.56 -10.37 0.31
CA ILE A 601 11.12 -10.46 0.01
C ILE A 601 10.32 -10.26 1.32
N PRO A 602 9.22 -9.48 1.31
CA PRO A 602 8.60 -8.82 0.15
C PRO A 602 9.37 -7.57 -0.31
N ASN A 603 9.26 -7.26 -1.60
CA ASN A 603 9.80 -6.05 -2.22
C ASN A 603 8.81 -5.46 -3.24
N SER A 604 9.24 -4.49 -4.05
CA SER A 604 8.39 -3.82 -5.06
C SER A 604 7.91 -4.73 -6.19
N SER A 605 8.66 -5.81 -6.48
CA SER A 605 8.39 -6.72 -7.60
C SER A 605 7.70 -8.00 -7.15
N TYR A 606 8.07 -8.53 -5.98
CA TYR A 606 7.65 -9.86 -5.51
C TYR A 606 7.21 -9.88 -4.04
N ASP A 607 6.18 -10.68 -3.77
CA ASP A 607 5.64 -10.96 -2.43
C ASP A 607 5.54 -12.49 -2.19
N TYR A 608 5.32 -12.92 -0.94
CA TYR A 608 5.20 -14.33 -0.56
C TYR A 608 4.08 -15.06 -1.31
N SER A 609 3.00 -14.35 -1.67
CA SER A 609 1.92 -14.88 -2.51
C SER A 609 2.40 -15.34 -3.88
N TYR A 610 3.32 -14.58 -4.50
CA TYR A 610 3.93 -14.92 -5.78
C TYR A 610 4.87 -16.12 -5.70
N PHE A 611 5.68 -16.21 -4.62
CA PHE A 611 6.50 -17.39 -4.37
C PHE A 611 5.65 -18.66 -4.28
N LEU A 612 4.56 -18.62 -3.49
CA LEU A 612 3.69 -19.78 -3.29
C LEU A 612 3.03 -20.21 -4.61
N TYR A 613 2.61 -19.24 -5.42
CA TYR A 613 2.04 -19.50 -6.74
C TYR A 613 3.06 -20.22 -7.64
N GLN A 614 4.26 -19.66 -7.79
CA GLN A 614 5.31 -20.22 -8.66
C GLN A 614 5.86 -21.57 -8.17
N TRP A 615 5.88 -21.79 -6.85
CA TRP A 615 6.21 -23.09 -6.27
C TRP A 615 5.24 -24.19 -6.72
N ALA A 616 3.94 -23.91 -6.83
CA ALA A 616 2.95 -24.88 -7.29
C ALA A 616 3.24 -25.37 -8.72
N PHE A 617 3.79 -24.50 -9.58
CA PHE A 617 4.20 -24.86 -10.94
C PHE A 617 5.46 -25.72 -10.92
N ALA A 618 6.45 -25.36 -10.08
CA ALA A 618 7.68 -26.13 -9.93
C ALA A 618 7.41 -27.59 -9.54
N ILE A 619 6.54 -27.83 -8.54
CA ILE A 619 6.22 -29.20 -8.10
C ILE A 619 5.44 -29.98 -9.15
N ALA A 620 4.62 -29.31 -9.97
CA ALA A 620 3.90 -29.95 -11.07
C ALA A 620 4.88 -30.51 -12.12
N VAL A 621 5.98 -29.80 -12.41
CA VAL A 621 7.05 -30.27 -13.30
C VAL A 621 7.68 -31.57 -12.78
N SER A 622 7.97 -31.63 -11.48
CA SER A 622 8.50 -32.86 -10.85
C SER A 622 7.50 -34.02 -10.93
N GLY A 623 6.22 -33.75 -10.64
CA GLY A 623 5.14 -34.73 -10.72
C GLY A 623 5.00 -35.34 -12.12
N ILE A 624 5.10 -34.52 -13.17
CA ILE A 624 5.07 -34.99 -14.57
C ILE A 624 6.22 -35.98 -14.83
N THR A 625 7.45 -35.63 -14.46
CA THR A 625 8.61 -36.50 -14.64
C THR A 625 8.48 -37.80 -13.83
N SER A 626 7.94 -37.72 -12.60
CA SER A 626 7.73 -38.89 -11.73
C SER A 626 6.82 -39.95 -12.39
N GLY A 627 5.81 -39.49 -13.14
CA GLY A 627 4.87 -40.33 -13.87
C GLY A 627 5.52 -41.16 -14.96
N SER A 628 6.43 -40.55 -15.73
CA SER A 628 7.17 -41.24 -16.81
C SER A 628 8.02 -42.40 -16.28
N ILE A 629 8.58 -42.26 -15.08
CA ILE A 629 9.52 -43.25 -14.52
C ILE A 629 8.90 -44.18 -13.48
N ALA A 630 7.57 -44.16 -13.34
CA ALA A 630 6.83 -44.96 -12.37
C ALA A 630 7.08 -46.47 -12.47
N GLU A 631 6.89 -47.17 -11.34
CA GLU A 631 6.95 -48.63 -11.16
C GLU A 631 8.32 -49.32 -11.13
N ARG A 632 9.39 -48.69 -11.62
CA ARG A 632 10.72 -49.32 -11.69
C ARG A 632 11.90 -48.43 -11.27
N THR A 633 11.64 -47.18 -10.91
CA THR A 633 12.65 -46.26 -10.39
C THR A 633 12.83 -46.41 -8.88
N GLN A 634 14.07 -46.33 -8.41
CA GLN A 634 14.39 -46.31 -6.98
C GLN A 634 13.94 -45.00 -6.32
N PHE A 635 13.47 -45.09 -5.08
CA PHE A 635 13.03 -43.92 -4.30
C PHE A 635 14.11 -42.82 -4.15
N SER A 636 15.38 -43.21 -4.03
CA SER A 636 16.52 -42.29 -3.95
C SER A 636 16.69 -41.44 -5.21
N ALA A 637 16.50 -42.03 -6.40
CA ALA A 637 16.53 -41.29 -7.66
C ALA A 637 15.42 -40.24 -7.73
N TYR A 638 14.22 -40.53 -7.20
CA TYR A 638 13.12 -39.55 -7.12
C TYR A 638 13.54 -38.30 -6.34
N LEU A 639 14.17 -38.47 -5.17
CA LEU A 639 14.67 -37.34 -4.37
C LEU A 639 15.70 -36.49 -5.12
N VAL A 640 16.64 -37.14 -5.82
CA VAL A 640 17.73 -36.44 -6.51
C VAL A 640 17.24 -35.67 -7.71
N PHE A 641 16.44 -36.30 -8.59
CA PHE A 641 15.96 -35.60 -9.78
C PHE A 641 14.97 -34.50 -9.39
N SER A 642 14.07 -34.75 -8.42
CA SER A 642 13.07 -33.76 -7.99
C SER A 642 13.76 -32.50 -7.47
N PHE A 643 14.77 -32.66 -6.59
CA PHE A 643 15.56 -31.55 -6.05
C PHE A 643 16.29 -30.76 -7.14
N PHE A 644 16.92 -31.45 -8.10
CA PHE A 644 17.68 -30.80 -9.16
C PHE A 644 16.78 -30.13 -10.20
N LEU A 645 15.67 -30.78 -10.56
CA LEU A 645 14.72 -30.28 -11.54
C LEU A 645 14.04 -29.01 -11.02
N THR A 646 13.49 -29.05 -9.81
CA THR A 646 12.78 -27.91 -9.20
C THR A 646 13.71 -26.83 -8.65
N GLY A 647 14.93 -27.19 -8.23
CA GLY A 647 15.92 -26.25 -7.71
C GLY A 647 16.80 -25.56 -8.76
N PHE A 648 16.96 -26.13 -9.97
CA PHE A 648 17.87 -25.59 -10.98
C PHE A 648 17.36 -25.65 -12.42
N VAL A 649 16.98 -26.83 -12.93
CA VAL A 649 16.67 -26.98 -14.37
C VAL A 649 15.42 -26.20 -14.79
N TYR A 650 14.31 -26.37 -14.08
CA TYR A 650 13.06 -25.65 -14.30
C TYR A 650 13.19 -24.13 -14.06
N PRO A 651 13.76 -23.67 -12.93
CA PRO A 651 13.96 -22.25 -12.66
C PRO A 651 14.71 -21.48 -13.76
N VAL A 652 15.70 -22.09 -14.38
CA VAL A 652 16.44 -21.44 -15.48
C VAL A 652 15.53 -21.22 -16.70
N VAL A 653 14.64 -22.17 -17.01
CA VAL A 653 13.64 -22.01 -18.07
C VAL A 653 12.60 -20.95 -17.70
N VAL A 654 12.14 -20.93 -16.44
CA VAL A 654 11.27 -19.86 -15.92
C VAL A 654 11.93 -18.50 -16.09
N HIS A 655 13.22 -18.39 -15.79
CA HIS A 655 13.94 -17.13 -15.98
C HIS A 655 13.92 -16.66 -17.41
N TRP A 656 14.13 -17.55 -18.39
CA TRP A 656 14.15 -17.18 -19.79
C TRP A 656 12.83 -16.59 -20.27
N VAL A 657 11.70 -17.15 -19.82
CA VAL A 657 10.38 -16.89 -20.38
C VAL A 657 9.52 -15.96 -19.50
N TRP A 658 9.59 -16.08 -18.17
CA TRP A 658 8.71 -15.36 -17.23
C TRP A 658 9.41 -14.28 -16.41
N SER A 659 10.75 -14.26 -16.33
CA SER A 659 11.43 -13.10 -15.74
C SER A 659 11.37 -11.91 -16.70
N SER A 660 11.18 -10.70 -16.18
CA SER A 660 11.30 -9.45 -16.96
C SER A 660 12.71 -9.25 -17.53
N SER A 661 13.72 -9.92 -16.99
CA SER A 661 15.11 -9.89 -17.48
C SER A 661 15.47 -11.03 -18.43
N GLY A 662 14.57 -12.00 -18.62
CA GLY A 662 14.79 -13.18 -19.44
C GLY A 662 15.00 -12.87 -20.92
N TRP A 663 15.87 -13.65 -21.58
CA TRP A 663 16.19 -13.44 -22.99
C TRP A 663 15.07 -13.83 -23.98
N LEU A 664 14.14 -14.71 -23.58
CA LEU A 664 12.94 -15.06 -24.35
C LEU A 664 11.70 -14.30 -23.90
N SER A 665 11.78 -13.59 -22.78
CA SER A 665 10.61 -13.05 -22.11
C SER A 665 9.88 -12.02 -22.97
N PRO A 666 8.54 -12.12 -23.08
CA PRO A 666 7.72 -11.12 -23.76
C PRO A 666 7.61 -9.81 -22.96
N SER A 667 8.01 -9.84 -21.68
CA SER A 667 8.09 -8.67 -20.79
C SER A 667 9.50 -8.05 -20.75
N SER A 668 10.45 -8.59 -21.52
CA SER A 668 11.81 -8.05 -21.60
C SER A 668 11.87 -6.72 -22.35
N THR A 669 12.82 -5.87 -21.97
CA THR A 669 13.16 -4.65 -22.70
C THR A 669 13.79 -4.93 -24.07
N SER A 670 14.35 -6.12 -24.26
CA SER A 670 14.95 -6.57 -25.53
C SER A 670 14.24 -7.83 -26.02
N LEU A 671 13.27 -7.63 -26.92
CA LEU A 671 12.39 -8.70 -27.40
C LEU A 671 13.00 -9.40 -28.61
N ILE A 672 13.19 -10.72 -28.52
CA ILE A 672 13.53 -11.52 -29.69
C ILE A 672 12.40 -11.45 -30.73
N PHE A 673 12.77 -11.19 -31.99
CA PHE A 673 11.83 -10.98 -33.10
C PHE A 673 10.72 -9.95 -32.84
N SER A 674 11.00 -8.97 -31.97
CA SER A 674 10.04 -7.95 -31.52
C SER A 674 8.81 -8.51 -30.78
N SER A 675 8.82 -9.80 -30.43
CA SER A 675 7.70 -10.50 -29.80
C SER A 675 8.05 -10.95 -28.38
N GLY A 676 9.16 -11.69 -28.23
CA GLY A 676 9.31 -12.62 -27.11
C GLY A 676 8.46 -13.89 -27.32
N ALA A 677 8.73 -14.91 -26.52
CA ALA A 677 7.95 -16.14 -26.48
C ALA A 677 6.69 -15.94 -25.63
N ILE A 678 5.54 -16.43 -26.10
CA ILE A 678 4.27 -16.32 -25.40
C ILE A 678 3.93 -17.70 -24.84
N ASP A 679 4.28 -17.90 -23.58
CA ASP A 679 3.89 -19.07 -22.81
C ASP A 679 3.19 -18.63 -21.53
N PHE A 680 1.89 -18.35 -21.63
CA PHE A 680 1.16 -17.65 -20.59
C PHE A 680 1.13 -18.39 -19.24
N ALA A 681 0.91 -19.71 -19.26
CA ALA A 681 0.88 -20.52 -18.05
C ALA A 681 1.80 -21.76 -18.10
N GLY A 682 2.54 -22.02 -19.19
CA GLY A 682 3.56 -23.08 -19.19
C GLY A 682 3.31 -24.33 -20.04
N SER A 683 2.83 -24.21 -21.30
CA SER A 683 2.92 -25.36 -22.25
C SER A 683 4.38 -25.78 -22.47
N GLY A 684 5.29 -24.81 -22.54
CA GLY A 684 6.72 -25.00 -22.61
C GLY A 684 7.32 -25.15 -21.21
N VAL A 685 7.24 -24.06 -20.44
CA VAL A 685 7.96 -23.88 -19.18
C VAL A 685 7.63 -24.97 -18.15
N VAL A 686 6.40 -25.48 -18.12
CA VAL A 686 6.01 -26.59 -17.22
C VAL A 686 5.93 -27.92 -17.97
N HIS A 687 5.05 -28.01 -18.96
CA HIS A 687 4.70 -29.30 -19.54
C HIS A 687 5.81 -29.86 -20.45
N LEU A 688 6.38 -29.06 -21.34
CA LEU A 688 7.50 -29.52 -22.17
C LEU A 688 8.73 -29.83 -21.30
N VAL A 689 9.05 -29.01 -20.29
CA VAL A 689 10.15 -29.29 -19.36
C VAL A 689 9.96 -30.64 -18.65
N GLY A 690 8.81 -30.84 -18.00
CA GLY A 690 8.52 -32.08 -17.27
C GLY A 690 8.48 -33.29 -18.19
N GLY A 691 7.92 -33.14 -19.39
CA GLY A 691 7.81 -34.20 -20.40
C GLY A 691 9.15 -34.62 -20.98
N ILE A 692 10.07 -33.68 -21.27
CA ILE A 692 11.41 -34.00 -21.78
C ILE A 692 12.31 -34.56 -20.67
N ALA A 693 12.16 -34.10 -19.42
CA ALA A 693 12.82 -34.72 -18.27
C ALA A 693 12.36 -36.17 -18.08
N GLY A 694 11.04 -36.42 -18.18
CA GLY A 694 10.44 -37.74 -18.17
C GLY A 694 10.91 -38.64 -19.32
N LEU A 695 11.05 -38.07 -20.52
CA LEU A 695 11.60 -38.75 -21.70
C LEU A 695 12.98 -39.34 -21.40
N TRP A 696 13.89 -38.53 -20.87
CA TRP A 696 15.24 -38.99 -20.54
C TRP A 696 15.25 -40.02 -19.42
N GLY A 697 14.44 -39.83 -18.39
CA GLY A 697 14.29 -40.80 -17.31
C GLY A 697 13.88 -42.17 -17.84
N SER A 698 12.79 -42.24 -18.61
CA SER A 698 12.29 -43.50 -19.19
C SER A 698 13.22 -44.11 -20.23
N LEU A 699 13.89 -43.28 -21.04
CA LEU A 699 14.80 -43.75 -22.08
C LEU A 699 16.05 -44.41 -21.47
N VAL A 700 16.65 -43.80 -20.45
CA VAL A 700 17.84 -44.34 -19.77
C VAL A 700 17.48 -45.55 -18.91
N GLU A 701 16.34 -45.51 -18.23
CA GLU A 701 15.89 -46.59 -17.37
C GLU A 701 15.46 -47.83 -18.15
N GLY A 702 14.86 -47.64 -19.32
CA GLY A 702 14.33 -48.69 -20.19
C GLY A 702 12.94 -49.20 -19.78
N PRO A 703 12.33 -50.09 -20.59
CA PRO A 703 10.94 -50.48 -20.41
C PRO A 703 10.69 -51.34 -19.18
N ARG A 704 9.46 -51.30 -18.65
CA ARG A 704 9.03 -52.19 -17.55
C ARG A 704 9.09 -53.66 -17.99
N VAL A 705 9.44 -54.54 -17.06
CA VAL A 705 9.50 -55.98 -17.28
C VAL A 705 8.12 -56.49 -17.70
N GLY A 706 8.07 -57.16 -18.85
CA GLY A 706 6.84 -57.68 -19.45
C GLY A 706 6.07 -56.68 -20.31
N ARG A 707 6.56 -55.45 -20.51
CA ARG A 707 5.89 -54.45 -21.34
C ARG A 707 5.88 -54.82 -22.83
N PHE A 708 6.94 -55.49 -23.26
CA PHE A 708 7.11 -56.03 -24.60
C PHE A 708 7.42 -57.52 -24.47
N ASP A 709 6.80 -58.35 -25.31
CA ASP A 709 7.06 -59.79 -25.34
C ASP A 709 8.41 -60.13 -25.99
N ALA A 710 8.75 -61.42 -26.06
CA ALA A 710 10.00 -61.89 -26.66
C ALA A 710 10.15 -61.52 -28.15
N PHE A 711 9.05 -61.22 -28.85
CA PHE A 711 9.04 -60.76 -30.24
C PHE A 711 9.03 -59.22 -30.35
N GLY A 712 9.07 -58.52 -29.20
CA GLY A 712 9.02 -57.08 -29.12
C GLY A 712 7.63 -56.49 -29.34
N LYS A 713 6.57 -57.30 -29.27
CA LYS A 713 5.19 -56.82 -29.42
C LYS A 713 4.71 -56.19 -28.10
N PRO A 714 3.99 -55.05 -28.14
CA PRO A 714 3.46 -54.43 -26.93
C PRO A 714 2.46 -55.33 -26.20
N VAL A 715 2.65 -55.45 -24.88
CA VAL A 715 1.72 -56.09 -23.94
C VAL A 715 1.05 -55.00 -23.09
N PRO A 716 -0.28 -54.93 -23.02
CA PRO A 716 -0.98 -53.92 -22.20
C PRO A 716 -0.66 -54.08 -20.71
N MET A 717 -0.26 -52.98 -20.06
CA MET A 717 -0.10 -52.88 -18.60
C MET A 717 -1.18 -51.95 -18.06
N ARG A 718 -2.38 -52.49 -17.84
CA ARG A 718 -3.52 -51.68 -17.38
C ARG A 718 -3.31 -51.21 -15.94
N GLY A 719 -3.64 -49.93 -15.71
CA GLY A 719 -3.80 -49.38 -14.37
C GLY A 719 -4.89 -50.11 -13.59
N HIS A 720 -4.76 -50.10 -12.26
CA HIS A 720 -5.59 -50.93 -11.40
C HIS A 720 -6.92 -50.28 -10.98
N ASN A 721 -7.10 -48.97 -11.15
CA ASN A 721 -8.31 -48.28 -10.68
C ASN A 721 -8.71 -47.08 -11.57
N ALA A 722 -9.72 -47.29 -12.42
CA ALA A 722 -10.25 -46.25 -13.29
C ALA A 722 -10.98 -45.12 -12.54
N THR A 723 -11.56 -45.38 -11.37
CA THR A 723 -12.20 -44.35 -10.54
C THR A 723 -11.19 -43.33 -10.05
N LEU A 724 -9.99 -43.77 -9.65
CA LEU A 724 -8.90 -42.87 -9.26
C LEU A 724 -8.39 -42.05 -10.44
N VAL A 725 -8.30 -42.64 -11.64
CA VAL A 725 -7.94 -41.89 -12.87
C VAL A 725 -8.96 -40.78 -13.16
N VAL A 726 -10.25 -41.10 -13.12
CA VAL A 726 -11.32 -40.11 -13.36
C VAL A 726 -11.33 -39.03 -12.27
N LEU A 727 -11.20 -39.40 -10.99
CA LEU A 727 -11.13 -38.44 -9.90
C LEU A 727 -9.91 -37.51 -10.04
N GLY A 728 -8.74 -38.07 -10.33
CA GLY A 728 -7.52 -37.31 -10.56
C GLY A 728 -7.66 -36.33 -11.73
N THR A 729 -8.29 -36.78 -12.81
CA THR A 729 -8.56 -35.95 -14.00
C THR A 729 -9.46 -34.74 -13.68
N PHE A 730 -10.53 -34.93 -12.91
CA PHE A 730 -11.39 -33.81 -12.51
C PHE A 730 -10.71 -32.85 -11.52
N LEU A 731 -9.87 -33.36 -10.61
CA LEU A 731 -9.08 -32.52 -9.73
C LEU A 731 -8.03 -31.71 -10.50
N LEU A 732 -7.39 -32.30 -11.51
CA LEU A 732 -6.50 -31.60 -12.42
C LEU A 732 -7.24 -30.53 -13.22
N TRP A 733 -8.43 -30.82 -13.75
CA TRP A 733 -9.26 -29.81 -14.41
C TRP A 733 -9.58 -28.65 -13.45
N PHE A 734 -10.06 -28.95 -12.25
CA PHE A 734 -10.36 -27.93 -11.26
C PHE A 734 -9.13 -27.07 -10.91
N GLY A 735 -7.97 -27.70 -10.72
CA GLY A 735 -6.72 -26.99 -10.47
C GLY A 735 -6.23 -26.16 -11.67
N TRP A 736 -6.56 -26.56 -12.90
CA TRP A 736 -6.25 -25.80 -14.10
C TRP A 736 -6.92 -24.42 -14.15
N PHE A 737 -8.00 -24.20 -13.40
CA PHE A 737 -8.60 -22.86 -13.23
C PHE A 737 -7.78 -21.95 -12.31
N GLY A 738 -6.94 -22.52 -11.44
CA GLY A 738 -5.88 -21.77 -10.74
C GLY A 738 -4.64 -21.58 -11.60
N PHE A 739 -4.32 -22.58 -12.43
CA PHE A 739 -3.11 -22.59 -13.25
C PHE A 739 -3.17 -21.63 -14.44
N ASN A 740 -4.20 -21.74 -15.28
CA ASN A 740 -4.31 -20.92 -16.48
C ASN A 740 -4.83 -19.51 -16.16
N PRO A 741 -6.07 -19.32 -15.67
CA PRO A 741 -6.54 -17.99 -15.29
C PRO A 741 -5.66 -17.27 -14.28
N GLY A 742 -5.10 -17.97 -13.28
CA GLY A 742 -4.28 -17.39 -12.23
C GLY A 742 -3.00 -16.71 -12.71
N SER A 743 -2.50 -17.07 -13.90
CA SER A 743 -1.24 -16.56 -14.46
C SER A 743 -1.32 -15.10 -14.94
N PHE A 744 -2.46 -14.43 -14.72
CA PHE A 744 -2.53 -12.98 -14.77
C PHE A 744 -1.84 -12.29 -13.58
N ASP A 745 -1.62 -13.02 -12.47
CA ASP A 745 -1.04 -12.59 -11.19
C ASP A 745 -1.80 -11.47 -10.43
N LYS A 746 -2.47 -10.58 -11.15
CA LYS A 746 -3.26 -9.44 -10.66
C LYS A 746 -4.59 -9.39 -11.40
N ILE A 747 -5.69 -9.25 -10.67
CA ILE A 747 -7.05 -9.23 -11.22
C ILE A 747 -7.59 -7.80 -11.40
N LEU A 748 -7.21 -6.86 -10.53
CA LEU A 748 -7.63 -5.46 -10.59
C LEU A 748 -6.63 -4.61 -11.38
N VAL A 749 -6.56 -4.87 -12.67
CA VAL A 749 -5.84 -4.03 -13.64
C VAL A 749 -6.81 -3.69 -14.77
N ALA A 750 -7.17 -2.42 -14.90
CA ALA A 750 -8.10 -1.96 -15.95
C ALA A 750 -7.39 -1.88 -17.30
N TYR A 751 -8.12 -2.17 -18.39
CA TYR A 751 -7.60 -1.92 -19.73
C TYR A 751 -7.80 -0.46 -20.11
N PRO A 752 -6.80 0.18 -20.73
CA PRO A 752 -6.93 1.57 -21.18
C PRO A 752 -8.12 1.75 -22.12
N ASP A 753 -8.72 2.94 -22.08
CA ASP A 753 -9.84 3.34 -22.95
C ASP A 753 -11.12 2.48 -22.83
N THR A 754 -11.22 1.68 -21.77
CA THR A 754 -12.44 0.91 -21.43
C THR A 754 -12.98 1.30 -20.06
N SER A 755 -14.31 1.27 -19.89
CA SER A 755 -14.96 1.61 -18.62
C SER A 755 -15.38 0.39 -17.80
N ASN A 756 -15.36 -0.80 -18.39
CA ASN A 756 -15.87 -2.04 -17.79
C ASN A 756 -15.01 -3.29 -18.06
N GLN A 757 -13.80 -3.13 -18.60
CA GLN A 757 -12.90 -4.23 -18.92
C GLN A 757 -11.53 -4.07 -18.24
N GLY A 758 -10.91 -5.20 -17.98
CA GLY A 758 -9.61 -5.32 -17.34
C GLY A 758 -9.19 -6.78 -17.25
N ASN A 759 -8.16 -7.06 -16.45
CA ASN A 759 -7.69 -8.43 -16.22
C ASN A 759 -8.84 -9.34 -15.76
N TRP A 760 -9.84 -8.85 -15.00
CA TRP A 760 -11.04 -9.63 -14.65
C TRP A 760 -11.79 -10.21 -15.86
N THR A 761 -11.80 -9.51 -17.00
CA THR A 761 -12.35 -10.01 -18.27
C THR A 761 -11.41 -11.03 -18.92
N GLY A 762 -10.10 -10.77 -18.90
CA GLY A 762 -9.06 -11.68 -19.41
C GLY A 762 -9.03 -13.02 -18.68
N VAL A 763 -9.14 -13.00 -17.36
CA VAL A 763 -9.25 -14.17 -16.47
C VAL A 763 -10.46 -15.01 -16.86
N GLY A 764 -11.63 -14.39 -17.05
CA GLY A 764 -12.84 -15.07 -17.50
C GLY A 764 -12.68 -15.74 -18.87
N ARG A 765 -12.10 -15.03 -19.86
CA ARG A 765 -11.79 -15.59 -21.18
C ARG A 765 -10.85 -16.80 -21.07
N THR A 766 -9.83 -16.70 -20.24
CA THR A 766 -8.83 -17.75 -20.03
C THR A 766 -9.43 -19.02 -19.44
N ALA A 767 -10.40 -18.89 -18.53
CA ALA A 767 -11.14 -20.05 -18.01
C ALA A 767 -11.97 -20.73 -19.10
N VAL A 768 -12.62 -19.95 -19.98
CA VAL A 768 -13.43 -20.47 -21.10
C VAL A 768 -12.56 -21.19 -22.13
N THR A 769 -11.45 -20.60 -22.57
CA THR A 769 -10.53 -21.23 -23.54
C THR A 769 -9.96 -22.54 -22.98
N THR A 770 -9.60 -22.55 -21.70
CA THR A 770 -9.11 -23.75 -20.99
C THR A 770 -10.13 -24.89 -21.04
N ALA A 771 -11.39 -24.61 -20.64
CA ALA A 771 -12.45 -25.61 -20.63
C ALA A 771 -12.78 -26.15 -22.03
N LEU A 772 -12.83 -25.27 -23.03
CA LEU A 772 -13.16 -25.65 -24.41
C LEU A 772 -12.07 -26.53 -25.05
N ALA A 773 -10.79 -26.23 -24.83
CA ALA A 773 -9.70 -27.00 -25.40
C ALA A 773 -9.66 -28.44 -24.84
N GLY A 774 -9.70 -28.59 -23.51
CA GLY A 774 -9.74 -29.93 -22.90
C GLY A 774 -10.99 -30.71 -23.24
N SER A 775 -12.17 -30.06 -23.26
CA SER A 775 -13.42 -30.73 -23.65
C SER A 775 -13.36 -31.24 -25.10
N THR A 776 -12.83 -30.41 -26.01
CA THR A 776 -12.72 -30.79 -27.42
C THR A 776 -11.69 -31.90 -27.62
N ALA A 777 -10.54 -31.83 -26.94
CA ALA A 777 -9.53 -32.88 -27.00
C ALA A 777 -10.07 -34.22 -26.44
N GLY A 778 -10.85 -34.18 -25.36
CA GLY A 778 -11.54 -35.34 -24.80
C GLY A 778 -12.53 -35.97 -25.80
N LEU A 779 -13.36 -35.15 -26.46
CA LEU A 779 -14.30 -35.62 -27.50
C LEU A 779 -13.58 -36.22 -28.71
N VAL A 780 -12.55 -35.54 -29.23
CA VAL A 780 -11.78 -36.05 -30.37
C VAL A 780 -11.06 -37.34 -30.01
N THR A 781 -10.53 -37.45 -28.79
CA THR A 781 -9.91 -38.69 -28.31
C THR A 781 -10.93 -39.81 -28.17
N LEU A 782 -12.11 -39.54 -27.59
CA LEU A 782 -13.21 -40.50 -27.47
C LEU A 782 -13.56 -41.14 -28.83
N PHE A 783 -13.82 -40.31 -29.85
CA PHE A 783 -14.20 -40.80 -31.18
C PHE A 783 -13.00 -41.36 -31.95
N GLY A 784 -11.86 -40.68 -31.93
CA GLY A 784 -10.65 -41.10 -32.65
C GLY A 784 -10.13 -42.45 -32.16
N ARG A 785 -10.08 -42.66 -30.84
CA ARG A 785 -9.68 -43.95 -30.26
C ARG A 785 -10.73 -45.02 -30.51
N ARG A 786 -12.02 -44.71 -30.43
CA ARG A 786 -13.09 -45.67 -30.81
C ARG A 786 -12.88 -46.21 -32.22
N LEU A 787 -12.46 -45.39 -33.18
CA LEU A 787 -12.16 -45.82 -34.55
C LEU A 787 -10.93 -46.73 -34.64
N LEU A 788 -9.93 -46.54 -33.77
CA LEU A 788 -8.69 -47.31 -33.76
C LEU A 788 -8.81 -48.64 -32.98
N VAL A 789 -9.50 -48.63 -31.84
CA VAL A 789 -9.55 -49.77 -30.90
C VAL A 789 -10.91 -50.47 -30.84
N GLY A 790 -11.95 -49.94 -31.49
CA GLY A 790 -13.26 -50.60 -31.62
C GLY A 790 -14.15 -50.62 -30.38
N HIS A 791 -13.75 -49.97 -29.27
CA HIS A 791 -14.50 -49.84 -28.01
C HIS A 791 -14.31 -48.43 -27.41
N TRP A 792 -15.16 -48.05 -26.47
CA TRP A 792 -15.05 -46.78 -25.75
C TRP A 792 -14.17 -46.99 -24.50
N ASP A 793 -13.16 -46.15 -24.30
CA ASP A 793 -12.22 -46.26 -23.18
C ASP A 793 -12.18 -44.94 -22.41
N ALA A 794 -12.48 -45.00 -21.11
CA ALA A 794 -12.56 -43.81 -20.26
C ALA A 794 -11.16 -43.22 -19.93
N LEU A 795 -10.12 -44.05 -19.87
CA LEU A 795 -8.76 -43.62 -19.56
C LEU A 795 -8.17 -42.85 -20.75
N ASP A 796 -8.42 -43.35 -21.97
CA ASP A 796 -8.05 -42.64 -23.21
C ASP A 796 -8.69 -41.23 -23.24
N VAL A 797 -9.97 -41.10 -22.85
CA VAL A 797 -10.66 -39.81 -22.80
C VAL A 797 -10.06 -38.88 -21.74
N CYS A 798 -9.72 -39.42 -20.57
CA CYS A 798 -9.07 -38.65 -19.51
C CYS A 798 -7.73 -38.08 -19.98
N ASN A 799 -6.86 -38.91 -20.57
CA ASN A 799 -5.58 -38.46 -21.13
C ASN A 799 -5.76 -37.47 -22.28
N GLY A 800 -6.76 -37.68 -23.14
CA GLY A 800 -7.11 -36.77 -24.23
C GLY A 800 -7.48 -35.37 -23.73
N LEU A 801 -8.34 -35.30 -22.72
CA LEU A 801 -8.74 -34.03 -22.09
C LEU A 801 -7.54 -33.32 -21.45
N LEU A 802 -6.69 -34.05 -20.72
CA LEU A 802 -5.47 -33.49 -20.13
C LEU A 802 -4.51 -32.97 -21.21
N GLY A 803 -4.36 -33.67 -22.34
CA GLY A 803 -3.58 -33.19 -23.49
C GLY A 803 -4.12 -31.87 -24.06
N GLY A 804 -5.44 -31.69 -24.10
CA GLY A 804 -6.06 -30.42 -24.49
C GLY A 804 -5.75 -29.28 -23.52
N PHE A 805 -5.80 -29.53 -22.21
CA PHE A 805 -5.42 -28.54 -21.21
C PHE A 805 -3.93 -28.17 -21.29
N VAL A 806 -3.05 -29.15 -21.46
CA VAL A 806 -1.62 -28.92 -21.67
C VAL A 806 -1.40 -28.02 -22.89
N ALA A 807 -2.01 -28.31 -24.03
CA ALA A 807 -1.75 -27.55 -25.26
C ALA A 807 -2.26 -26.10 -25.19
N ILE A 808 -3.39 -25.84 -24.54
CA ILE A 808 -3.93 -24.47 -24.49
C ILE A 808 -3.19 -23.58 -23.49
N THR A 809 -2.39 -24.14 -22.58
CA THR A 809 -1.77 -23.44 -21.44
C THR A 809 -0.89 -22.24 -21.85
N SER A 810 -0.17 -22.31 -22.96
CA SER A 810 0.61 -21.17 -23.49
C SER A 810 -0.25 -20.07 -24.12
N GLY A 811 -1.37 -20.46 -24.72
CA GLY A 811 -2.23 -19.59 -25.53
C GLY A 811 -3.51 -19.14 -24.84
N CYS A 812 -3.82 -19.64 -23.64
CA CYS A 812 -5.15 -19.58 -23.04
C CYS A 812 -5.67 -18.14 -22.82
N ALA A 813 -4.79 -17.19 -22.52
CA ALA A 813 -5.15 -15.78 -22.37
C ALA A 813 -5.20 -15.00 -23.69
N VAL A 814 -4.53 -15.50 -24.73
CA VAL A 814 -4.22 -14.75 -25.95
C VAL A 814 -4.95 -15.23 -27.21
N VAL A 815 -5.77 -16.28 -27.12
CA VAL A 815 -6.57 -16.78 -28.25
C VAL A 815 -8.07 -16.60 -28.03
N GLU A 816 -8.82 -16.59 -29.13
CA GLU A 816 -10.29 -16.58 -29.09
C GLU A 816 -10.85 -17.96 -28.67
N PRO A 817 -12.04 -18.02 -28.04
CA PRO A 817 -12.66 -19.29 -27.62
C PRO A 817 -12.82 -20.33 -28.74
N TRP A 818 -13.12 -19.91 -29.97
CA TRP A 818 -13.22 -20.83 -31.11
C TRP A 818 -11.87 -21.45 -31.47
N ALA A 819 -10.77 -20.70 -31.31
CA ALA A 819 -9.43 -21.18 -31.61
C ALA A 819 -9.00 -22.24 -30.57
N ALA A 820 -9.43 -22.10 -29.31
CA ALA A 820 -9.20 -23.11 -28.28
C ALA A 820 -9.80 -24.48 -28.64
N ILE A 821 -10.96 -24.52 -29.30
CA ILE A 821 -11.56 -25.76 -29.84
C ILE A 821 -10.59 -26.40 -30.86
N VAL A 822 -10.07 -25.60 -31.79
CA VAL A 822 -9.09 -26.06 -32.80
C VAL A 822 -7.83 -26.60 -32.13
N CYS A 823 -7.31 -25.93 -31.10
CA CYS A 823 -6.18 -26.40 -30.31
C CYS A 823 -6.44 -27.80 -29.74
N GLY A 824 -7.61 -28.01 -29.13
CA GLY A 824 -8.02 -29.28 -28.57
C GLY A 824 -8.11 -30.41 -29.60
N VAL A 825 -8.66 -30.14 -30.79
CA VAL A 825 -8.73 -31.13 -31.89
C VAL A 825 -7.34 -31.65 -32.25
N PHE A 826 -6.40 -30.75 -32.52
CA PHE A 826 -5.06 -31.15 -32.94
C PHE A 826 -4.23 -31.73 -31.79
N SER A 827 -4.42 -31.24 -30.57
CA SER A 827 -3.75 -31.80 -29.39
C SER A 827 -4.09 -33.29 -29.19
N ALA A 828 -5.36 -33.68 -29.36
CA ALA A 828 -5.76 -35.08 -29.32
C ALA A 828 -5.04 -35.95 -30.36
N TRP A 829 -4.90 -35.46 -31.59
CA TRP A 829 -4.17 -36.19 -32.64
C TRP A 829 -2.67 -36.28 -32.39
N VAL A 830 -2.06 -35.23 -31.82
CA VAL A 830 -0.66 -35.26 -31.38
C VAL A 830 -0.46 -36.35 -30.34
N LEU A 831 -1.31 -36.40 -29.30
CA LEU A 831 -1.22 -37.43 -28.27
C LEU A 831 -1.39 -38.84 -28.85
N ILE A 832 -2.45 -39.07 -29.65
CA ILE A 832 -2.71 -40.38 -30.27
C ILE A 832 -1.52 -40.80 -31.15
N GLY A 833 -0.99 -39.89 -31.96
CA GLY A 833 0.15 -40.15 -32.84
C GLY A 833 1.42 -40.50 -32.07
N LEU A 834 1.72 -39.74 -31.01
CA LEU A 834 2.90 -40.00 -30.17
C LEU A 834 2.77 -41.28 -29.35
N ASN A 835 1.57 -41.64 -28.90
CA ASN A 835 1.34 -42.93 -28.25
C ASN A 835 1.59 -44.10 -29.20
N ILE A 836 1.14 -44.01 -30.46
CA ILE A 836 1.45 -45.01 -31.48
C ILE A 836 2.96 -45.07 -31.77
N LEU A 837 3.62 -43.91 -31.83
CA LEU A 837 5.06 -43.82 -32.07
C LEU A 837 5.86 -44.44 -30.91
N ALA A 838 5.51 -44.14 -29.66
CA ALA A 838 6.15 -44.70 -28.47
C ALA A 838 6.14 -46.24 -28.49
N LEU A 839 4.99 -46.84 -28.82
CA LEU A 839 4.86 -48.29 -28.98
C LEU A 839 5.77 -48.85 -30.08
N LYS A 840 5.89 -48.15 -31.21
CA LYS A 840 6.78 -48.57 -32.32
C LYS A 840 8.25 -48.48 -31.97
N LEU A 841 8.62 -47.47 -31.18
CA LEU A 841 9.99 -47.26 -30.71
C LEU A 841 10.34 -48.09 -29.47
N LYS A 842 9.42 -48.93 -28.99
CA LYS A 842 9.56 -49.70 -27.73
C LYS A 842 9.85 -48.80 -26.51
N PHE A 843 9.35 -47.58 -26.54
CA PHE A 843 9.42 -46.63 -25.44
C PHE A 843 8.27 -46.91 -24.48
N ASP A 844 8.57 -46.99 -23.19
CA ASP A 844 7.58 -47.27 -22.14
C ASP A 844 7.53 -46.15 -21.12
N ASP A 845 6.49 -45.33 -21.25
CA ASP A 845 6.09 -44.32 -20.29
C ASP A 845 4.76 -44.80 -19.67
N PRO A 846 4.72 -45.16 -18.37
CA PRO A 846 3.55 -45.72 -17.72
C PRO A 846 2.30 -44.86 -17.78
N LEU A 847 2.47 -43.54 -17.76
CA LEU A 847 1.37 -42.58 -17.72
C LEU A 847 1.24 -41.82 -19.05
N GLU A 848 2.05 -42.16 -20.04
CA GLU A 848 2.14 -41.43 -21.30
C GLU A 848 2.53 -39.95 -21.10
N ALA A 849 3.19 -39.64 -19.98
CA ALA A 849 3.46 -38.27 -19.54
C ALA A 849 4.39 -37.53 -20.50
N THR A 850 5.36 -38.23 -21.12
CA THR A 850 6.21 -37.67 -22.18
C THR A 850 5.40 -37.28 -23.42
N GLN A 851 4.51 -38.16 -23.88
CA GLN A 851 3.69 -37.92 -25.07
C GLN A 851 2.67 -36.81 -24.82
N LEU A 852 2.04 -36.82 -23.64
CA LEU A 852 1.04 -35.85 -23.23
C LEU A 852 1.66 -34.50 -22.95
N HIS A 853 2.57 -34.39 -21.99
CA HIS A 853 3.13 -33.09 -21.59
C HIS A 853 4.17 -32.57 -22.58
N GLY A 854 5.09 -33.42 -23.04
CA GLY A 854 6.10 -33.03 -24.03
C GLY A 854 5.50 -32.77 -25.41
N GLY A 855 4.68 -33.69 -25.89
CA GLY A 855 4.06 -33.60 -27.20
C GLY A 855 3.00 -32.49 -27.31
N CYS A 856 1.98 -32.54 -26.47
CA CYS A 856 0.92 -31.53 -26.49
C CYS A 856 1.44 -30.16 -26.05
N GLY A 857 2.45 -30.09 -25.17
CA GLY A 857 3.10 -28.83 -24.78
C GLY A 857 3.81 -28.16 -25.94
N ALA A 858 4.60 -28.92 -26.72
CA ALA A 858 5.23 -28.42 -27.94
C ALA A 858 4.18 -27.96 -28.98
N TRP A 859 3.09 -28.72 -29.14
CA TRP A 859 1.99 -28.30 -30.00
C TRP A 859 1.35 -27.00 -29.52
N GLY A 860 1.14 -26.83 -28.21
CA GLY A 860 0.59 -25.61 -27.62
C GLY A 860 1.38 -24.35 -27.96
N LEU A 861 2.71 -24.43 -27.85
CA LEU A 861 3.60 -23.33 -28.22
C LEU A 861 3.45 -22.95 -29.70
N LEU A 862 3.50 -23.95 -30.60
CA LEU A 862 3.31 -23.73 -32.04
C LEU A 862 1.91 -23.15 -32.34
N PHE A 863 0.86 -23.70 -31.72
CA PHE A 863 -0.51 -23.24 -31.87
C PHE A 863 -0.66 -21.77 -31.46
N THR A 864 -0.04 -21.38 -30.35
CA THR A 864 -0.04 -19.98 -29.87
C THR A 864 0.59 -19.06 -30.91
N GLY A 865 1.71 -19.46 -31.50
CA GLY A 865 2.36 -18.71 -32.58
C GLY A 865 1.55 -18.60 -33.88
N LEU A 866 0.55 -19.47 -34.07
CA LEU A 866 -0.33 -19.45 -35.24
C LEU A 866 -1.59 -18.60 -35.00
N PHE A 867 -2.16 -18.61 -33.79
CA PHE A 867 -3.52 -18.11 -33.51
C PHE A 867 -3.64 -17.04 -32.42
N ALA A 868 -2.56 -16.61 -31.76
CA ALA A 868 -2.64 -15.53 -30.77
C ALA A 868 -3.12 -14.22 -31.40
N LYS A 869 -4.04 -13.52 -30.74
CA LYS A 869 -4.60 -12.24 -31.18
C LYS A 869 -3.82 -11.10 -30.55
N GLU A 870 -3.43 -10.11 -31.36
CA GLU A 870 -2.63 -8.95 -30.90
C GLU A 870 -3.24 -8.26 -29.67
N GLU A 871 -4.54 -7.93 -29.76
CA GLU A 871 -5.29 -7.29 -28.68
C GLU A 871 -5.13 -8.06 -27.36
N PHE A 872 -5.18 -9.38 -27.40
CA PHE A 872 -5.12 -10.21 -26.20
C PHE A 872 -3.69 -10.41 -25.70
N ILE A 873 -2.68 -10.37 -26.58
CA ILE A 873 -1.27 -10.32 -26.18
C ILE A 873 -1.00 -9.03 -25.40
N VAL A 874 -1.46 -7.88 -25.94
CA VAL A 874 -1.32 -6.59 -25.25
C VAL A 874 -2.05 -6.59 -23.91
N GLN A 875 -3.28 -7.13 -23.87
CA GLN A 875 -4.04 -7.27 -22.60
C GLN A 875 -3.33 -8.16 -21.57
N ALA A 876 -2.63 -9.21 -21.99
CA ALA A 876 -1.96 -10.15 -21.08
C ALA A 876 -0.57 -9.68 -20.60
N TYR A 877 0.21 -9.02 -21.47
CA TYR A 877 1.62 -8.70 -21.21
C TYR A 877 1.94 -7.20 -21.11
N ASN A 878 1.01 -6.33 -21.50
CA ASN A 878 1.13 -4.86 -21.46
C ASN A 878 -0.16 -4.23 -20.90
N SER A 879 -0.83 -4.93 -19.97
CA SER A 879 -2.07 -4.48 -19.34
C SER A 879 -1.90 -3.08 -18.73
N GLY A 880 -2.71 -2.11 -19.17
CA GLY A 880 -2.64 -0.73 -18.68
C GLY A 880 -1.82 0.22 -19.55
N GLU A 881 -1.18 -0.25 -20.62
CA GLU A 881 -0.40 0.58 -21.56
C GLU A 881 -1.18 0.90 -22.84
N THR A 882 -1.06 2.14 -23.35
CA THR A 882 -1.70 2.58 -24.60
C THR A 882 -0.72 2.59 -25.77
N GLY A 883 -1.22 2.31 -26.98
CA GLY A 883 -0.44 2.43 -28.22
C GLY A 883 0.64 1.35 -28.42
N VAL A 884 0.61 0.28 -27.63
CA VAL A 884 1.53 -0.86 -27.77
C VAL A 884 1.07 -1.73 -28.95
N VAL A 885 2.02 -2.10 -29.81
CA VAL A 885 1.83 -2.99 -30.96
C VAL A 885 2.74 -4.19 -30.77
N ARG A 886 2.21 -5.40 -30.99
CA ARG A 886 2.95 -6.65 -30.77
C ARG A 886 2.76 -7.58 -31.98
N PRO A 887 3.81 -8.31 -32.40
CA PRO A 887 3.61 -9.45 -33.30
C PRO A 887 2.59 -10.43 -32.72
N TYR A 888 1.80 -11.03 -33.59
CA TYR A 888 0.70 -11.92 -33.21
C TYR A 888 0.63 -13.13 -34.16
N GLY A 889 -0.40 -13.95 -34.02
CA GLY A 889 -0.53 -15.23 -34.71
C GLY A 889 -0.33 -15.13 -36.22
N LEU A 890 0.52 -16.00 -36.77
CA LEU A 890 0.87 -16.01 -38.19
C LEU A 890 -0.38 -16.13 -39.09
N LEU A 891 -1.34 -16.98 -38.72
CA LEU A 891 -2.55 -17.20 -39.52
C LEU A 891 -3.59 -16.07 -39.39
N LEU A 892 -3.37 -15.15 -38.45
CA LEU A 892 -4.18 -13.94 -38.28
C LEU A 892 -3.53 -12.71 -38.96
N GLY A 893 -2.35 -12.87 -39.56
CA GLY A 893 -1.63 -11.81 -40.26
C GLY A 893 -0.51 -11.14 -39.45
N GLY A 894 -0.17 -11.64 -38.26
CA GLY A 894 0.82 -11.04 -37.36
C GLY A 894 2.29 -11.25 -37.72
N GLY A 895 2.57 -11.80 -38.91
CA GLY A 895 3.91 -12.12 -39.38
C GLY A 895 4.50 -13.36 -38.69
N TRP A 896 5.79 -13.62 -38.95
CA TRP A 896 6.47 -14.82 -38.45
C TRP A 896 7.10 -14.65 -37.06
N GLY A 897 7.20 -13.41 -36.55
CA GLY A 897 8.00 -13.10 -35.35
C GLY A 897 7.61 -13.91 -34.12
N LEU A 898 6.31 -13.95 -33.80
CA LEU A 898 5.81 -14.75 -32.67
C LEU A 898 6.05 -16.24 -32.87
N LEU A 899 5.68 -16.80 -34.04
CA LEU A 899 5.91 -18.22 -34.33
C LEU A 899 7.40 -18.59 -34.25
N GLY A 900 8.28 -17.71 -34.73
CA GLY A 900 9.73 -17.87 -34.62
C GLY A 900 10.19 -17.96 -33.16
N ALA A 901 9.65 -17.10 -32.28
CA ALA A 901 9.97 -17.15 -30.86
C ALA A 901 9.51 -18.45 -30.20
N GLN A 902 8.29 -18.92 -30.50
CA GLN A 902 7.77 -20.20 -29.98
C GLN A 902 8.59 -21.40 -30.44
N VAL A 903 9.05 -21.41 -31.70
CA VAL A 903 9.93 -22.48 -32.21
C VAL A 903 11.27 -22.47 -31.48
N ILE A 904 11.85 -21.28 -31.24
CA ILE A 904 13.07 -21.17 -30.45
C ILE A 904 12.84 -21.70 -29.04
N GLU A 905 11.74 -21.32 -28.39
CA GLU A 905 11.38 -21.79 -27.04
C GLU A 905 11.34 -23.33 -26.98
N VAL A 906 10.63 -23.99 -27.92
CA VAL A 906 10.60 -25.46 -28.00
C VAL A 906 12.01 -26.04 -28.09
N LEU A 907 12.83 -25.51 -29.00
CA LEU A 907 14.17 -26.05 -29.25
C LEU A 907 15.11 -25.86 -28.05
N VAL A 908 15.09 -24.70 -27.41
CA VAL A 908 15.97 -24.43 -26.27
C VAL A 908 15.52 -25.16 -25.01
N ILE A 909 14.22 -25.31 -24.78
CA ILE A 909 13.72 -26.13 -23.66
C ILE A 909 14.12 -27.59 -23.87
N VAL A 910 13.87 -28.15 -25.06
CA VAL A 910 14.27 -29.53 -25.38
C VAL A 910 15.79 -29.70 -25.22
N GLY A 911 16.59 -28.77 -25.74
CA GLY A 911 18.04 -28.80 -25.63
C GLY A 911 18.55 -28.70 -24.19
N TRP A 912 18.04 -27.74 -23.42
CA TRP A 912 18.44 -27.48 -22.04
C TRP A 912 18.07 -28.60 -21.09
N VAL A 913 16.84 -29.09 -21.17
CA VAL A 913 16.39 -30.20 -20.33
C VAL A 913 17.16 -31.46 -20.72
N SER A 914 17.46 -31.66 -22.01
CA SER A 914 18.27 -32.80 -22.44
C SER A 914 19.72 -32.76 -21.95
N ILE A 915 20.38 -31.60 -22.02
CA ILE A 915 21.79 -31.47 -21.59
C ILE A 915 21.95 -31.51 -20.07
N THR A 916 20.88 -31.27 -19.31
CA THR A 916 20.90 -31.32 -17.83
C THR A 916 20.37 -32.65 -17.30
N MET A 917 19.16 -33.05 -17.68
CA MET A 917 18.50 -34.25 -17.15
C MET A 917 19.02 -35.54 -17.77
N GLY A 918 19.41 -35.54 -19.06
CA GLY A 918 19.99 -36.71 -19.72
C GLY A 918 21.26 -37.22 -19.00
N PRO A 919 22.28 -36.37 -18.80
CA PRO A 919 23.47 -36.73 -18.02
C PRO A 919 23.16 -37.08 -16.57
N LEU A 920 22.19 -36.42 -15.92
CA LEU A 920 21.79 -36.76 -14.55
C LEU A 920 21.25 -38.19 -14.48
N PHE A 921 20.26 -38.54 -15.29
CA PHE A 921 19.69 -39.89 -15.30
C PHE A 921 20.72 -40.94 -15.72
N TYR A 922 21.59 -40.62 -16.69
CA TYR A 922 22.70 -41.50 -17.05
C TYR A 922 23.66 -41.71 -15.87
N ALA A 923 24.02 -40.67 -15.12
CA ALA A 923 24.86 -40.80 -13.93
C ALA A 923 24.18 -41.65 -12.85
N LEU A 924 22.90 -41.43 -12.57
CA LEU A 924 22.12 -42.25 -11.62
C LEU A 924 22.09 -43.73 -12.06
N HIS A 925 21.96 -43.97 -13.36
CA HIS A 925 22.01 -45.33 -13.93
C HIS A 925 23.39 -45.97 -13.75
N ARG A 926 24.48 -45.24 -14.04
CA ARG A 926 25.86 -45.72 -13.88
C ARG A 926 26.25 -45.94 -12.43
N LEU A 927 25.59 -45.27 -11.50
CA LEU A 927 25.74 -45.44 -10.06
C LEU A 927 24.83 -46.54 -9.49
N GLU A 928 24.05 -47.22 -10.33
CA GLU A 928 23.10 -48.29 -9.94
C GLU A 928 22.03 -47.83 -8.92
N ILE A 929 21.72 -46.54 -8.93
CA ILE A 929 20.70 -45.93 -8.05
C ILE A 929 19.46 -45.45 -8.81
N LEU A 930 19.38 -45.69 -10.12
CA LEU A 930 18.21 -45.30 -10.93
C LEU A 930 17.09 -46.34 -10.88
N ARG A 931 17.38 -47.59 -11.29
CA ARG A 931 16.39 -48.65 -11.47
C ARG A 931 16.48 -49.69 -10.36
N ILE A 932 15.35 -50.21 -9.91
CA ILE A 932 15.29 -51.36 -8.98
C ILE A 932 15.69 -52.67 -9.66
N SER A 933 15.93 -53.71 -8.87
CA SER A 933 16.19 -55.05 -9.39
C SER A 933 14.94 -55.65 -10.08
N VAL A 934 15.15 -56.60 -10.99
CA VAL A 934 14.05 -57.29 -11.69
C VAL A 934 13.13 -58.00 -10.69
N ASP A 935 13.68 -58.59 -9.63
CA ASP A 935 12.92 -59.30 -8.60
C ASP A 935 12.00 -58.33 -7.83
N GLU A 936 12.52 -57.15 -7.45
CA GLU A 936 11.73 -56.09 -6.82
C GLU A 936 10.65 -55.55 -7.75
N GLU A 937 10.97 -55.36 -9.04
CA GLU A 937 10.00 -54.90 -10.03
C GLU A 937 8.86 -55.91 -10.23
N VAL A 938 9.16 -57.22 -10.23
CA VAL A 938 8.16 -58.29 -10.32
C VAL A 938 7.32 -58.38 -9.05
N ALA A 939 7.93 -58.28 -7.86
CA ALA A 939 7.24 -58.27 -6.57
C ALA A 939 6.33 -57.04 -6.37
N GLY A 940 6.78 -55.88 -6.83
CA GLY A 940 6.14 -54.58 -6.62
C GLY A 940 6.81 -53.77 -5.51
N LEU A 941 6.92 -52.46 -5.72
CA LEU A 941 7.58 -51.51 -4.82
C LEU A 941 6.87 -51.37 -3.48
N ASP A 942 5.54 -51.56 -3.45
CA ASP A 942 4.77 -51.42 -2.21
C ASP A 942 5.26 -52.44 -1.15
N ILE A 943 5.45 -53.70 -1.56
CA ILE A 943 5.96 -54.76 -0.66
C ILE A 943 7.46 -54.62 -0.47
N SER A 944 8.23 -54.50 -1.56
CA SER A 944 9.69 -54.59 -1.52
C SER A 944 10.37 -53.39 -0.87
N SER A 945 9.77 -52.19 -0.95
CA SER A 945 10.39 -50.94 -0.46
C SER A 945 9.60 -50.26 0.66
N HIS A 946 8.29 -50.51 0.78
CA HIS A 946 7.40 -49.75 1.67
C HIS A 946 6.67 -50.60 2.71
N GLY A 947 6.99 -51.89 2.81
CA GLY A 947 6.60 -52.75 3.93
C GLY A 947 5.11 -53.14 4.00
N GLY A 948 4.35 -52.97 2.92
CA GLY A 948 2.92 -53.34 2.91
C GLY A 948 2.19 -52.99 1.61
N HIS A 949 0.90 -53.26 1.55
CA HIS A 949 0.06 -52.85 0.41
C HIS A 949 -0.64 -51.52 0.71
N ALA A 950 -0.93 -50.73 -0.34
CA ALA A 950 -1.73 -49.51 -0.21
C ALA A 950 -3.18 -49.78 0.30
N TYR A 951 -3.67 -51.01 0.09
CA TYR A 951 -5.01 -51.45 0.47
C TYR A 951 -4.92 -52.73 1.31
N THR A 952 -5.87 -52.96 2.22
CA THR A 952 -6.00 -54.25 2.92
C THR A 952 -6.23 -55.37 1.91
N ALA A 953 -5.30 -56.30 1.80
CA ALA A 953 -5.44 -57.47 0.94
C ALA A 953 -6.58 -58.36 1.45
N HIS A 954 -7.55 -58.67 0.58
CA HIS A 954 -8.49 -59.74 0.87
C HIS A 954 -7.75 -61.09 0.75
N PRO A 955 -8.05 -62.09 1.60
CA PRO A 955 -7.35 -63.38 1.60
C PRO A 955 -7.36 -64.11 0.24
N GLU A 956 -8.31 -63.78 -0.63
CA GLU A 956 -8.44 -64.35 -1.98
C GLU A 956 -7.49 -63.71 -3.02
N ASP A 957 -6.93 -62.53 -2.73
CA ASP A 957 -6.04 -61.77 -3.62
C ASP A 957 -4.55 -62.01 -3.35
N THR A 958 -4.20 -62.83 -2.36
CA THR A 958 -2.81 -63.20 -2.10
C THR A 958 -2.28 -64.10 -3.23
N PRO A 959 -1.33 -63.64 -4.07
CA PRO A 959 -0.72 -64.51 -5.08
C PRO A 959 -0.01 -65.65 -4.34
N ARG A 960 -0.26 -66.90 -4.76
CA ARG A 960 0.38 -68.12 -4.19
C ARG A 960 1.91 -67.99 -4.03
N TYR A 961 2.53 -67.15 -4.86
CA TYR A 961 3.96 -66.83 -4.82
C TYR A 961 4.47 -66.19 -3.51
N TYR A 962 3.66 -65.42 -2.77
CA TYR A 962 4.14 -64.82 -1.50
C TYR A 962 4.26 -65.86 -0.38
N ALA A 963 3.35 -66.84 -0.34
CA ALA A 963 3.45 -67.97 0.59
C ALA A 963 4.67 -68.85 0.27
N ASP A 964 5.06 -68.96 -1.00
CA ASP A 964 6.26 -69.67 -1.43
C ASP A 964 7.54 -68.87 -1.14
N TYR A 965 7.53 -67.53 -1.27
CA TYR A 965 8.65 -66.66 -0.89
C TYR A 965 8.92 -66.69 0.63
N MET A 966 7.87 -66.62 1.46
CA MET A 966 8.00 -66.74 2.92
C MET A 966 8.40 -68.15 3.38
N ARG A 967 8.14 -69.19 2.58
CA ARG A 967 8.68 -70.54 2.81
C ARG A 967 10.16 -70.67 2.48
N LEU A 968 10.64 -69.96 1.45
CA LEU A 968 12.05 -69.95 1.03
C LEU A 968 12.96 -69.16 1.98
N GLN A 969 12.45 -68.20 2.76
CA GLN A 969 13.23 -67.52 3.81
C GLN A 969 13.33 -68.31 5.13
N ASN A 970 12.51 -69.35 5.31
CA ASN A 970 12.50 -70.19 6.51
C ASN A 970 13.16 -71.59 6.28
N GLN A 971 13.90 -71.74 5.18
CA GLN A 971 14.85 -72.83 4.92
C GLN A 971 16.25 -72.22 4.81
#